data_AF-A0A672LL38-F1
#
_entry.id   AF-A0A672LL38-F1
#
_cell.length_a   1.000
_cell.length_b   1.000
_cell.length_c   1.000
_cell.angle_alpha   90.00
_cell.angle_beta   90.00
_cell.angle_gamma   90.00
#
_symmetry.space_group_name_H-M   'P 1'
#
loop_
_entity.id
_entity.type
_entity.pdbx_description
1 polymer ?
#
loop_
_entity_poly.entity_id
_entity_poly.type
_entity_poly.pdbx_seq_one_letter_code
_entity_poly.pdbx_strand_id
1 'polypeptide(L)'
;MPGIDKLPLEETLEDSPQTRSLLGVFEEDTAATSSYFSQLFKAMQRIYDAQNELSAATHLTSKLLKDYEKQRFPLGGDDEVMSSTLQQFAKVIDELSSCHAVLSTQLADAMMFPISQFQERDLREIVILKEVFQIASDDHDTAVNRYSRLSKRKENEKVKNEVMEDVYTSRKKQHETIMHYFASLNMLQYKKKIALLEPLLGYMQAQISFFKLGSENLTQQWEEFLTNIGTSVQNVRREMDSDAEATEQTIQDLKTASDPLYMPDPDPNKIPVNRNLTRKAGYLNTRYKTGLVSSTWERQYFFTQGGNLMSQLRGDVAGGLVMDIDNCSVMAVDCDDRRFCFQITAFDGKKAVILQAESRKDCEEWIATINNISKRIYLSENPEEIAARVNQSALEAVTPSPSFQQRHESFRPSAQGRPKTGRSGSQCSAGSESPALSSLSLDSLVAPDTPIQFDIISPVSEEHPSQAKSGAQGRRTNPFGESGGSKSEESEDSILHQLFIVRFLGSMEVKATESADVIYETMRQILAARAIHNIFRMTESHLLVTCECLNIHKHFRLAKQIALHSEMDRNATQKQRELDKAKEKQQEELHKQKQIEKVSRLIAASTRPAADGQILVLSNSQSEDSDAGEEGQKKGESEA
;
A
#
# COMPACT_ATOMS: atom_id res chain seq x y z
N MET A 1 18.20 -55.67 -27.79
CA MET A 1 19.06 -55.19 -26.69
C MET A 1 19.98 -56.33 -26.28
N PRO A 2 21.27 -56.10 -26.01
CA PRO A 2 22.11 -57.10 -25.36
C PRO A 2 21.46 -57.56 -24.04
N GLY A 3 21.75 -58.79 -23.63
CA GLY A 3 21.25 -59.37 -22.39
C GLY A 3 21.61 -58.50 -21.17
N ILE A 4 20.80 -58.57 -20.12
CA ILE A 4 21.11 -57.92 -18.85
C ILE A 4 22.08 -58.82 -18.10
N ASP A 5 23.21 -58.25 -17.69
CA ASP A 5 24.20 -58.95 -16.87
C ASP A 5 23.58 -59.34 -15.52
N LYS A 6 23.92 -60.55 -15.06
CA LYS A 6 23.38 -61.11 -13.82
C LYS A 6 24.45 -61.80 -12.99
N LEU A 7 24.35 -61.61 -11.68
CA LEU A 7 25.06 -62.39 -10.69
C LEU A 7 24.40 -63.78 -10.54
N PRO A 8 25.17 -64.88 -10.59
CA PRO A 8 24.66 -66.24 -10.42
C PRO A 8 24.31 -66.51 -8.95
N LEU A 9 23.05 -66.82 -8.66
CA LEU A 9 22.60 -67.12 -7.29
C LEU A 9 23.13 -68.48 -6.82
N GLU A 10 23.34 -69.41 -7.75
CA GLU A 10 23.77 -70.78 -7.50
C GLU A 10 25.20 -70.85 -6.92
N GLU A 11 26.03 -69.83 -7.18
CA GLU A 11 27.43 -69.75 -6.70
C GLU A 11 27.57 -69.12 -5.32
N THR A 12 26.49 -68.59 -4.75
CA THR A 12 26.54 -67.81 -3.51
C THR A 12 26.96 -68.62 -2.28
N LEU A 13 26.68 -69.93 -2.25
CA LEU A 13 27.09 -70.81 -1.16
C LEU A 13 28.58 -71.17 -1.21
N GLU A 14 29.15 -71.25 -2.41
CA GLU A 14 30.58 -71.53 -2.61
C GLU A 14 31.44 -70.35 -2.18
N ASP A 15 30.91 -69.13 -2.33
CA ASP A 15 31.55 -67.88 -1.90
C ASP A 15 32.97 -67.70 -2.47
N SER A 16 33.14 -68.07 -3.74
CA SER A 16 34.46 -68.10 -4.38
C SER A 16 35.05 -66.68 -4.54
N PRO A 17 36.38 -66.52 -4.55
CA PRO A 17 37.02 -65.25 -4.87
C PRO A 17 36.58 -64.67 -6.22
N GLN A 18 36.29 -65.53 -7.20
CA GLN A 18 35.77 -65.14 -8.51
C GLN A 18 34.37 -64.54 -8.41
N THR A 19 33.47 -65.18 -7.67
CA THR A 19 32.10 -64.69 -7.40
C THR A 19 32.14 -63.36 -6.63
N ARG A 20 33.05 -63.22 -5.65
CA ARG A 20 33.30 -61.96 -4.93
C ARG A 20 33.87 -60.86 -5.83
N SER A 21 34.77 -61.19 -6.76
CA SER A 21 35.29 -60.24 -7.73
C SER A 21 34.21 -59.73 -8.67
N LEU A 22 33.32 -60.63 -9.15
CA LEU A 22 32.19 -60.23 -9.98
C LEU A 22 31.18 -59.37 -9.21
N LEU A 23 30.90 -59.72 -7.95
CA LEU A 23 30.11 -58.86 -7.06
C LEU A 23 30.71 -57.45 -6.98
N GLY A 24 32.03 -57.34 -6.80
CA GLY A 24 32.74 -56.05 -6.77
C GLY A 24 32.45 -55.19 -8.01
N VAL A 25 32.39 -55.79 -9.20
CA VAL A 25 32.02 -55.07 -10.44
C VAL A 25 30.59 -54.52 -10.39
N PHE A 26 29.63 -55.29 -9.85
CA PHE A 26 28.25 -54.82 -9.66
C PHE A 26 28.16 -53.71 -8.60
N GLU A 27 28.99 -53.77 -7.55
CA GLU A 27 29.08 -52.69 -6.56
C GLU A 27 29.65 -51.40 -7.14
N GLU A 28 30.67 -51.50 -8.00
CA GLU A 28 31.22 -50.35 -8.74
C GLU A 28 30.19 -49.74 -9.71
N ASP A 29 29.46 -50.56 -10.48
CA ASP A 29 28.35 -50.10 -11.35
C ASP A 29 27.26 -49.41 -10.51
N THR A 30 26.93 -49.96 -9.34
CA THR A 30 25.95 -49.37 -8.41
C THR A 30 26.42 -48.01 -7.90
N ALA A 31 27.68 -47.87 -7.51
CA ALA A 31 28.25 -46.61 -7.04
C ALA A 31 28.25 -45.54 -8.15
N ALA A 32 28.66 -45.92 -9.37
CA ALA A 32 28.60 -45.04 -10.54
C ALA A 32 27.17 -44.62 -10.87
N THR A 33 26.23 -45.58 -10.83
CA THR A 33 24.78 -45.34 -11.02
C THR A 33 24.26 -44.34 -9.98
N SER A 34 24.54 -44.55 -8.69
CA SER A 34 24.11 -43.66 -7.62
C SER A 34 24.61 -42.22 -7.81
N SER A 35 25.90 -42.05 -8.15
CA SER A 35 26.49 -40.75 -8.43
C SER A 35 25.82 -40.05 -9.63
N TYR A 36 25.59 -40.78 -10.72
CA TYR A 36 24.93 -40.25 -11.90
C TYR A 36 23.49 -39.81 -11.62
N PHE A 37 22.69 -40.67 -10.98
CA PHE A 37 21.30 -40.34 -10.64
C PHE A 37 21.21 -39.19 -9.65
N SER A 38 22.19 -39.03 -8.74
CA SER A 38 22.28 -37.87 -7.84
C SER A 38 22.43 -36.55 -8.62
N GLN A 39 23.21 -36.55 -9.69
CA GLN A 39 23.37 -35.38 -10.55
C GLN A 39 22.12 -35.12 -11.40
N LEU A 40 21.54 -36.18 -11.97
CA LEU A 40 20.30 -36.08 -12.76
C LEU A 40 19.14 -35.54 -11.91
N PHE A 41 18.99 -36.02 -10.68
CA PHE A 41 18.01 -35.53 -9.72
C PHE A 41 18.17 -34.03 -9.47
N LYS A 42 19.40 -33.57 -9.18
CA LYS A 42 19.66 -32.14 -8.97
C LYS A 42 19.30 -31.29 -10.20
N ALA A 43 19.54 -31.80 -11.40
CA ALA A 43 19.16 -31.10 -12.62
C ALA A 43 17.63 -31.02 -12.79
N MET A 44 16.92 -32.13 -12.58
CA MET A 44 15.45 -32.17 -12.64
C MET A 44 14.79 -31.33 -11.55
N GLN A 45 15.35 -31.33 -10.34
CA GLN A 45 14.90 -30.50 -9.23
C GLN A 45 14.99 -29.01 -9.60
N ARG A 46 16.09 -28.56 -10.20
CA ARG A 46 16.24 -27.17 -10.65
C ARG A 46 15.20 -26.78 -11.71
N ILE A 47 14.84 -27.69 -12.61
CA ILE A 47 13.77 -27.46 -13.59
C ILE A 47 12.43 -27.28 -12.87
N TYR A 48 12.12 -28.19 -11.95
CA TYR A 48 10.89 -28.14 -11.16
C TYR A 48 10.78 -26.86 -10.31
N ASP A 49 11.84 -26.49 -9.61
CA ASP A 49 11.88 -25.28 -8.78
C ASP A 49 11.71 -24.01 -9.62
N ALA A 50 12.40 -23.92 -10.76
CA ALA A 50 12.25 -22.80 -11.69
C ALA A 50 10.82 -22.69 -12.25
N GLN A 51 10.18 -23.83 -12.53
CA GLN A 51 8.81 -23.86 -13.02
C GLN A 51 7.79 -23.40 -11.96
N ASN A 52 8.01 -23.76 -10.69
CA ASN A 52 7.22 -23.26 -9.56
C ASN A 52 7.40 -21.75 -9.37
N GLU A 53 8.63 -21.26 -9.42
CA GLU A 53 8.91 -19.83 -9.29
C GLU A 53 8.26 -19.03 -10.43
N LEU A 54 8.33 -19.54 -11.66
CA LEU A 54 7.67 -18.91 -12.82
C LEU A 54 6.15 -18.84 -12.62
N SER A 55 5.51 -19.90 -12.11
CA SER A 55 4.08 -19.89 -11.79
C SER A 55 3.75 -18.81 -10.76
N ALA A 56 4.51 -18.75 -9.65
CA ALA A 56 4.30 -17.78 -8.58
C ALA A 56 4.49 -16.33 -9.05
N ALA A 57 5.57 -16.06 -9.79
CA ALA A 57 5.87 -14.74 -10.32
C ALA A 57 4.78 -14.27 -11.30
N THR A 58 4.33 -15.15 -12.20
CA THR A 58 3.27 -14.85 -13.18
C THR A 58 1.94 -14.54 -12.48
N HIS A 59 1.57 -15.33 -11.46
CA HIS A 59 0.38 -15.05 -10.65
C HIS A 59 0.47 -13.69 -9.95
N LEU A 60 1.64 -13.39 -9.35
CA LEU A 60 1.87 -12.11 -8.68
C LEU A 60 1.74 -10.93 -9.66
N THR A 61 2.27 -11.06 -10.88
CA THR A 61 2.10 -10.04 -11.92
C THR A 61 0.62 -9.80 -12.23
N SER A 62 -0.18 -10.87 -12.44
CA SER A 62 -1.63 -10.74 -12.64
C SER A 62 -2.30 -10.00 -11.48
N LYS A 63 -1.97 -10.37 -10.24
CA LYS A 63 -2.52 -9.73 -9.03
C LYS A 63 -2.20 -8.24 -8.99
N LEU A 64 -0.95 -7.84 -9.23
CA LEU A 64 -0.55 -6.44 -9.20
C LEU A 64 -1.27 -5.60 -10.26
N LEU A 65 -1.51 -6.17 -11.45
CA LEU A 65 -2.30 -5.50 -12.49
C LEU A 65 -3.76 -5.31 -12.06
N LYS A 66 -4.37 -6.31 -11.41
CA LYS A 66 -5.74 -6.20 -10.85
C LYS A 66 -5.82 -5.17 -9.72
N ASP A 67 -4.74 -5.02 -8.95
CA ASP A 67 -4.68 -4.10 -7.82
C ASP A 67 -4.39 -2.64 -8.25
N TYR A 68 -4.02 -2.39 -9.51
CA TYR A 68 -3.77 -1.03 -10.02
C TYR A 68 -4.96 -0.09 -9.83
N GLU A 69 -6.18 -0.55 -10.15
CA GLU A 69 -7.41 0.23 -9.99
C GLU A 69 -7.73 0.56 -8.53
N LYS A 70 -7.21 -0.24 -7.58
CA LYS A 70 -7.38 0.01 -6.14
C LYS A 70 -6.42 1.06 -5.62
N GLN A 71 -5.37 1.39 -6.37
CA GLN A 71 -4.41 2.42 -5.98
C GLN A 71 -5.03 3.80 -6.15
N ARG A 72 -4.93 4.62 -5.11
CA ARG A 72 -5.42 6.01 -5.14
C ARG A 72 -4.33 6.93 -5.69
N PHE A 73 -4.32 7.10 -7.01
CA PHE A 73 -3.45 8.09 -7.65
C PHE A 73 -4.10 9.48 -7.55
N PRO A 74 -3.43 10.50 -6.95
CA PRO A 74 -4.02 11.84 -6.78
C PRO A 74 -4.40 12.54 -8.10
N LEU A 75 -3.75 12.13 -9.19
CA LEU A 75 -3.99 12.61 -10.55
C LEU A 75 -4.61 11.54 -11.46
N GLY A 76 -4.90 10.35 -10.91
CA GLY A 76 -5.59 9.31 -11.66
C GLY A 76 -7.04 9.72 -11.80
N GLY A 77 -7.43 10.19 -12.98
CA GLY A 77 -8.83 10.24 -13.35
C GLY A 77 -9.40 8.82 -13.48
N ASP A 78 -10.72 8.73 -13.66
CA ASP A 78 -11.39 7.48 -14.06
C ASP A 78 -11.00 7.13 -15.52
N ASP A 79 -9.75 6.68 -15.72
CA ASP A 79 -9.28 6.18 -17.01
C ASP A 79 -9.79 4.75 -17.21
N GLU A 80 -11.06 4.66 -17.62
CA GLU A 80 -11.73 3.41 -17.93
C GLU A 80 -10.99 2.60 -19.00
N VAL A 81 -10.27 3.27 -19.92
CA VAL A 81 -9.52 2.61 -21.00
C VAL A 81 -8.27 1.93 -20.44
N MET A 82 -7.51 2.63 -19.59
CA MET A 82 -6.35 2.03 -18.90
C MET A 82 -6.79 0.91 -17.97
N SER A 83 -7.82 1.13 -17.14
CA SER A 83 -8.32 0.11 -16.22
C SER A 83 -8.76 -1.16 -16.98
N SER A 84 -9.60 -1.01 -18.00
CA SER A 84 -10.07 -2.15 -18.81
C SER A 84 -8.94 -2.86 -19.56
N THR A 85 -7.94 -2.12 -20.04
CA THR A 85 -6.74 -2.70 -20.68
C THR A 85 -5.93 -3.55 -19.70
N LEU A 86 -5.66 -3.03 -18.50
CA LEU A 86 -4.90 -3.74 -17.47
C LEU A 86 -5.64 -4.98 -16.97
N GLN A 87 -6.97 -4.92 -16.84
CA GLN A 87 -7.79 -6.09 -16.49
C GLN A 87 -7.71 -7.19 -17.55
N GLN A 88 -7.68 -6.85 -18.83
CA GLN A 88 -7.51 -7.83 -19.92
C GLN A 88 -6.13 -8.49 -19.86
N PHE A 89 -5.06 -7.72 -19.66
CA PHE A 89 -3.72 -8.29 -19.44
C PHE A 89 -3.69 -9.19 -18.21
N ALA A 90 -4.26 -8.74 -17.09
CA ALA A 90 -4.26 -9.50 -15.87
C ALA A 90 -4.97 -10.85 -16.02
N LYS A 91 -6.09 -10.90 -16.76
CA LYS A 91 -6.82 -12.14 -17.04
C LYS A 91 -5.96 -13.15 -17.78
N VAL A 92 -5.35 -12.76 -18.90
CA VAL A 92 -4.52 -13.67 -19.71
C VAL A 92 -3.28 -14.13 -18.95
N ILE A 93 -2.65 -13.24 -18.19
CA ILE A 93 -1.50 -13.59 -17.34
C ILE A 93 -1.91 -14.59 -16.24
N ASP A 94 -3.12 -14.50 -15.69
CA ASP A 94 -3.63 -15.47 -14.71
C ASP A 94 -3.89 -16.86 -15.32
N GLU A 95 -4.38 -16.88 -16.56
CA GLU A 95 -4.57 -18.12 -17.34
C GLU A 95 -3.20 -18.78 -17.64
N LEU A 96 -2.18 -17.99 -18.01
CA LEU A 96 -0.80 -18.48 -18.18
C LEU A 96 -0.21 -19.00 -16.86
N SER A 97 -0.42 -18.28 -15.76
CA SER A 97 -0.04 -18.74 -14.41
C SER A 97 -0.66 -20.11 -14.09
N SER A 98 -1.94 -20.30 -14.44
CA SER A 98 -2.64 -21.56 -14.25
C SER A 98 -2.03 -22.68 -15.09
N CYS A 99 -1.63 -22.41 -16.34
CA CYS A 99 -0.90 -23.36 -17.18
C CYS A 99 0.43 -23.78 -16.52
N HIS A 100 1.17 -22.82 -15.97
CA HIS A 100 2.42 -23.09 -15.25
C HIS A 100 2.20 -23.92 -13.98
N ALA A 101 1.14 -23.67 -13.21
CA ALA A 101 0.81 -24.45 -12.02
C ALA A 101 0.45 -25.91 -12.35
N VAL A 102 -0.30 -26.12 -13.44
CA VAL A 102 -0.61 -27.47 -13.95
C VAL A 102 0.68 -28.19 -14.38
N LEU A 103 1.56 -27.52 -15.11
CA LEU A 103 2.87 -28.08 -15.50
C LEU A 103 3.70 -28.45 -14.25
N SER A 104 3.78 -27.56 -13.26
CA SER A 104 4.46 -27.85 -11.99
C SER A 104 3.96 -29.14 -11.34
N THR A 105 2.63 -29.31 -11.25
CA THR A 105 2.04 -30.51 -10.65
C THR A 105 2.43 -31.77 -11.43
N GLN A 106 2.35 -31.72 -12.77
CA GLN A 106 2.76 -32.84 -13.61
C GLN A 106 4.25 -33.17 -13.49
N LEU A 107 5.12 -32.15 -13.37
CA LEU A 107 6.55 -32.36 -13.14
C LEU A 107 6.83 -32.99 -11.76
N ALA A 108 6.10 -32.59 -10.71
CA ALA A 108 6.21 -33.22 -9.40
C ALA A 108 5.89 -34.73 -9.48
N ASP A 109 4.75 -35.07 -10.08
CA ASP A 109 4.22 -36.43 -10.08
C ASP A 109 4.91 -37.35 -11.09
N ALA A 110 5.21 -36.86 -12.30
CA ALA A 110 5.67 -37.70 -13.40
C ALA A 110 7.18 -37.62 -13.66
N MET A 111 7.87 -36.59 -13.15
CA MET A 111 9.33 -36.46 -13.27
C MET A 111 10.02 -36.62 -11.92
N MET A 112 9.65 -35.84 -10.91
CA MET A 112 10.35 -35.80 -9.62
C MET A 112 10.06 -37.03 -8.77
N PHE A 113 8.80 -37.45 -8.64
CA PHE A 113 8.43 -38.58 -7.79
C PHE A 113 9.15 -39.90 -8.17
N PRO A 114 9.20 -40.34 -9.45
CA PRO A 114 9.86 -41.59 -9.79
C PRO A 114 11.37 -41.57 -9.53
N ILE A 115 12.06 -40.45 -9.82
CA ILE A 115 13.51 -40.34 -9.57
C ILE A 115 13.83 -40.25 -8.07
N SER A 116 13.01 -39.54 -7.27
CA SER A 116 13.13 -39.53 -5.81
C SER A 116 12.94 -40.94 -5.24
N GLN A 117 11.92 -41.66 -5.72
CA GLN A 117 11.65 -43.03 -5.29
C GLN A 117 12.83 -43.96 -5.58
N PHE A 118 13.45 -43.85 -6.75
CA PHE A 118 14.63 -44.66 -7.08
C PHE A 118 15.81 -44.40 -6.13
N GLN A 119 16.06 -43.13 -5.77
CA GLN A 119 17.15 -42.78 -4.85
C GLN A 119 16.87 -43.19 -3.40
N GLU A 120 15.69 -42.83 -2.90
CA GLU A 120 15.38 -42.93 -1.48
C GLU A 120 14.94 -44.34 -1.07
N ARG A 121 14.38 -45.12 -2.01
CA ARG A 121 13.96 -46.51 -1.78
C ARG A 121 14.95 -47.49 -2.41
N ASP A 122 15.07 -47.48 -3.73
CA ASP A 122 15.71 -48.59 -4.44
C ASP A 122 17.23 -48.62 -4.23
N LEU A 123 17.92 -47.48 -4.32
CA LEU A 123 19.35 -47.41 -4.02
C LEU A 123 19.64 -47.58 -2.53
N ARG A 124 18.76 -47.07 -1.66
CA ARG A 124 18.90 -47.22 -0.20
C ARG A 124 18.78 -48.69 0.23
N GLU A 125 17.85 -49.44 -0.36
CA GLU A 125 17.70 -50.88 -0.15
C GLU A 125 18.99 -51.64 -0.47
N ILE A 126 19.67 -51.29 -1.57
CA ILE A 126 20.94 -51.92 -1.98
C ILE A 126 22.05 -51.65 -0.97
N VAL A 127 22.14 -50.42 -0.45
CA VAL A 127 23.13 -50.06 0.58
C VAL A 127 22.88 -50.85 1.87
N ILE A 128 21.62 -50.97 2.31
CA ILE A 128 21.25 -51.73 3.50
C ILE A 128 21.59 -53.22 3.33
N LEU A 129 21.23 -53.81 2.18
CA LEU A 129 21.52 -55.23 1.92
C LEU A 129 23.03 -55.50 1.87
N LYS A 130 23.83 -54.59 1.32
CA LYS A 130 25.29 -54.66 1.34
C LYS A 130 25.82 -54.71 2.77
N GLU A 131 25.35 -53.80 3.63
CA GLU A 131 25.79 -53.73 5.02
C GLU A 131 25.40 -55.00 5.81
N VAL A 132 24.16 -55.46 5.64
CA VAL A 132 23.66 -56.68 6.28
C VAL A 132 24.47 -57.91 5.85
N PHE A 133 24.79 -58.00 4.56
CA PHE A 133 25.66 -59.06 4.03
C PHE A 133 27.08 -58.98 4.58
N GLN A 134 27.67 -57.79 4.63
CA GLN A 134 29.04 -57.61 5.13
C GLN A 134 29.15 -58.06 6.60
N ILE A 135 28.19 -57.67 7.45
CA ILE A 135 28.12 -58.11 8.84
C ILE A 135 28.02 -59.64 8.91
N ALA A 136 27.14 -60.25 8.12
CA ALA A 136 26.99 -61.71 8.11
C ALA A 136 28.24 -62.44 7.59
N SER A 137 28.98 -61.84 6.66
CA SER A 137 30.26 -62.34 6.16
C SER A 137 31.34 -62.29 7.25
N ASP A 138 31.47 -61.17 7.95
CA ASP A 138 32.46 -60.99 9.03
C ASP A 138 32.17 -61.90 10.25
N ASP A 139 30.88 -62.08 10.58
CA ASP A 139 30.41 -63.03 11.59
C ASP A 139 30.81 -64.47 11.24
N HIS A 140 30.62 -64.86 9.97
CA HIS A 140 31.00 -66.19 9.47
C HIS A 140 32.50 -66.41 9.51
N ASP A 141 33.29 -65.44 9.04
CA ASP A 141 34.75 -65.49 9.11
C ASP A 141 35.24 -65.66 10.55
N THR A 142 34.63 -64.96 11.50
CA THR A 142 34.94 -65.08 12.93
C THR A 142 34.62 -66.48 13.47
N ALA A 143 33.44 -67.02 13.13
CA ALA A 143 33.00 -68.36 13.56
C ALA A 143 33.90 -69.47 13.00
N VAL A 144 34.23 -69.42 11.70
CA VAL A 144 35.11 -70.40 11.03
C VAL A 144 36.53 -70.33 11.57
N ASN A 145 37.04 -69.13 11.86
CA ASN A 145 38.35 -68.98 12.50
C ASN A 145 38.38 -69.57 13.92
N ARG A 146 37.30 -69.43 14.69
CA ARG A 146 37.18 -70.04 16.02
C ARG A 146 37.12 -71.58 15.91
N TYR A 147 36.32 -72.10 14.99
CA TYR A 147 36.22 -73.53 14.71
C TYR A 147 37.57 -74.14 14.31
N SER A 148 38.31 -73.46 13.44
CA SER A 148 39.63 -73.90 12.95
C SER A 148 40.69 -73.99 14.05
N ARG A 149 40.50 -73.29 15.17
CA ARG A 149 41.42 -73.27 16.33
C ARG A 149 41.09 -74.34 17.38
N LEU A 150 40.06 -75.16 17.18
CA LEU A 150 39.73 -76.24 18.11
C LEU A 150 40.90 -77.22 18.29
N SER A 151 41.15 -77.62 19.53
CA SER A 151 42.28 -78.50 19.86
C SER A 151 42.02 -79.93 19.41
N LYS A 152 42.91 -80.48 18.58
CA LYS A 152 42.90 -81.91 18.20
C LYS A 152 43.29 -82.86 19.34
N ARG A 153 43.93 -82.37 20.42
CA ARG A 153 44.49 -83.20 21.50
C ARG A 153 43.60 -83.27 22.75
N LYS A 154 42.78 -82.24 22.99
CA LYS A 154 41.85 -82.15 24.12
C LYS A 154 40.49 -81.77 23.57
N GLU A 155 39.70 -82.78 23.22
CA GLU A 155 38.39 -82.60 22.62
C GLU A 155 37.33 -82.43 23.73
N ASN A 156 36.72 -81.24 23.80
CA ASN A 156 35.57 -80.98 24.66
C ASN A 156 34.33 -80.97 23.77
N GLU A 157 33.53 -82.04 23.83
CA GLU A 157 32.36 -82.22 22.98
C GLU A 157 31.33 -81.09 23.12
N LYS A 158 31.16 -80.52 24.32
CA LYS A 158 30.25 -79.39 24.51
C LYS A 158 30.73 -78.15 23.74
N VAL A 159 32.01 -77.79 23.88
CA VAL A 159 32.61 -76.64 23.19
C VAL A 159 32.64 -76.86 21.68
N LYS A 160 32.91 -78.08 21.23
CA LYS A 160 32.90 -78.44 19.81
C LYS A 160 31.52 -78.27 19.19
N ASN A 161 30.46 -78.75 19.85
CA ASN A 161 29.10 -78.62 19.36
C ASN A 161 28.63 -77.15 19.35
N GLU A 162 28.98 -76.36 20.37
CA GLU A 162 28.68 -74.92 20.41
C GLU A 162 29.34 -74.18 19.23
N VAL A 163 30.63 -74.40 18.98
CA VAL A 163 31.34 -73.74 17.87
C VAL A 163 30.89 -74.26 16.49
N MET A 164 30.46 -75.52 16.38
CA MET A 164 29.88 -76.07 15.15
C MET A 164 28.53 -75.41 14.83
N GLU A 165 27.70 -75.19 15.85
CA GLU A 165 26.41 -74.50 15.71
C GLU A 165 26.61 -73.02 15.34
N ASP A 166 27.60 -72.35 15.94
CA ASP A 166 27.98 -70.97 15.56
C ASP A 166 28.37 -70.88 14.08
N VAL A 167 29.16 -71.84 13.56
CA VAL A 167 29.51 -71.89 12.13
C VAL A 167 28.29 -72.17 11.26
N TYR A 168 27.43 -73.11 11.66
CA TYR A 168 26.22 -73.44 10.90
C TYR A 168 25.29 -72.23 10.76
N THR A 169 25.00 -71.55 11.89
CA THR A 169 24.10 -70.40 11.92
C THR A 169 24.66 -69.19 11.17
N SER A 170 25.94 -68.85 11.39
CA SER A 170 26.60 -67.75 10.66
C SER A 170 26.70 -68.01 9.16
N ARG A 171 27.05 -69.24 8.74
CA ARG A 171 27.12 -69.62 7.32
C ARG A 171 25.76 -69.54 6.64
N LYS A 172 24.71 -70.04 7.31
CA LYS A 172 23.34 -69.96 6.81
C LYS A 172 22.93 -68.51 6.61
N LYS A 173 23.19 -67.64 7.58
CA LYS A 173 22.87 -66.21 7.51
C LYS A 173 23.66 -65.50 6.42
N GLN A 174 24.96 -65.80 6.27
CA GLN A 174 25.78 -65.28 5.17
C GLN A 174 25.18 -65.67 3.82
N HIS A 175 24.86 -66.94 3.62
CA HIS A 175 24.27 -67.44 2.37
C HIS A 175 22.91 -66.80 2.06
N GLU A 176 22.02 -66.68 3.05
CA GLU A 176 20.71 -66.01 2.86
C GLU A 176 20.89 -64.52 2.49
N THR A 177 21.78 -63.81 3.18
CA THR A 177 22.00 -62.37 2.95
C THR A 177 22.66 -62.08 1.61
N ILE A 178 23.66 -62.87 1.18
CA ILE A 178 24.28 -62.70 -0.15
C ILE A 178 23.31 -63.02 -1.28
N MET A 179 22.42 -64.02 -1.12
CA MET A 179 21.39 -64.35 -2.12
C MET A 179 20.43 -63.18 -2.31
N HIS A 180 19.93 -62.60 -1.21
CA HIS A 180 19.07 -61.42 -1.28
C HIS A 180 19.79 -60.23 -1.89
N TYR A 181 21.07 -60.04 -1.55
CA TYR A 181 21.87 -58.96 -2.12
C TYR A 181 22.07 -59.12 -3.64
N PHE A 182 22.45 -60.32 -4.10
CA PHE A 182 22.59 -60.65 -5.53
C PHE A 182 21.27 -60.47 -6.28
N ALA A 183 20.16 -60.95 -5.72
CA ALA A 183 18.84 -60.80 -6.31
C ALA A 183 18.46 -59.32 -6.49
N SER A 184 18.73 -58.48 -5.48
CA SER A 184 18.46 -57.05 -5.54
C SER A 184 19.36 -56.32 -6.53
N LEU A 185 20.66 -56.66 -6.61
CA LEU A 185 21.57 -56.12 -7.63
C LEU A 185 21.15 -56.52 -9.05
N ASN A 186 20.69 -57.76 -9.25
CA ASN A 186 20.13 -58.21 -10.53
C ASN A 186 18.87 -57.42 -10.91
N MET A 187 17.97 -57.17 -9.95
CA MET A 187 16.79 -56.36 -10.16
C MET A 187 17.13 -54.89 -10.44
N LEU A 188 18.19 -54.35 -9.81
CA LEU A 188 18.66 -52.99 -10.03
C LEU A 188 19.03 -52.73 -11.50
N GLN A 189 19.56 -53.74 -12.21
CA GLN A 189 19.88 -53.62 -13.64
C GLN A 189 18.65 -53.30 -14.52
N TYR A 190 17.45 -53.72 -14.09
CA TYR A 190 16.20 -53.33 -14.72
C TYR A 190 15.70 -51.98 -14.20
N LYS A 191 15.70 -51.79 -12.88
CA LYS A 191 15.23 -50.56 -12.23
C LYS A 191 15.99 -49.32 -12.73
N LYS A 192 17.31 -49.41 -12.97
CA LYS A 192 18.10 -48.28 -13.50
C LYS A 192 17.64 -47.81 -14.88
N LYS A 193 17.18 -48.73 -15.74
CA LYS A 193 16.63 -48.37 -17.07
C LYS A 193 15.28 -47.67 -16.93
N ILE A 194 14.41 -48.18 -16.05
CA ILE A 194 13.10 -47.60 -15.78
C ILE A 194 13.28 -46.20 -15.17
N ALA A 195 14.10 -46.08 -14.12
CA ALA A 195 14.38 -44.83 -13.43
C ALA A 195 15.00 -43.75 -14.32
N LEU A 196 15.66 -44.12 -15.42
CA LEU A 196 16.15 -43.16 -16.40
C LEU A 196 15.04 -42.71 -17.37
N LEU A 197 14.25 -43.66 -17.89
CA LEU A 197 13.30 -43.41 -18.97
C LEU A 197 11.98 -42.81 -18.47
N GLU A 198 11.49 -43.25 -17.33
CA GLU A 198 10.17 -42.86 -16.80
C GLU A 198 10.10 -41.36 -16.45
N PRO A 199 11.05 -40.76 -15.71
CA PRO A 199 11.05 -39.31 -15.47
C PRO A 199 11.14 -38.49 -16.75
N LEU A 200 11.92 -38.94 -17.74
CA LEU A 200 12.08 -38.24 -19.03
C LEU A 200 10.80 -38.32 -19.86
N LEU A 201 10.12 -39.47 -19.85
CA LEU A 201 8.83 -39.63 -20.49
C LEU A 201 7.78 -38.71 -19.85
N GLY A 202 7.71 -38.70 -18.52
CA GLY A 202 6.81 -37.83 -17.76
C GLY A 202 7.06 -36.35 -18.04
N TYR A 203 8.32 -35.93 -18.04
CA TYR A 203 8.72 -34.56 -18.42
C TYR A 203 8.24 -34.20 -19.83
N MET A 204 8.50 -35.04 -20.83
CA MET A 204 8.13 -34.73 -22.22
C MET A 204 6.60 -34.67 -22.41
N GLN A 205 5.85 -35.55 -21.75
CA GLN A 205 4.39 -35.52 -21.77
C GLN A 205 3.82 -34.27 -21.09
N ALA A 206 4.42 -33.85 -19.97
CA ALA A 206 4.05 -32.63 -19.28
C ALA A 206 4.29 -31.39 -20.15
N GLN A 207 5.44 -31.33 -20.82
CA GLN A 207 5.76 -30.24 -21.76
C GLN A 207 4.78 -30.19 -22.95
N ILE A 208 4.48 -31.33 -23.59
CA ILE A 208 3.51 -31.39 -24.69
C ILE A 208 2.14 -30.86 -24.24
N SER A 209 1.70 -31.25 -23.04
CA SER A 209 0.42 -30.82 -22.49
C SER A 209 0.42 -29.32 -22.18
N PHE A 210 1.51 -28.80 -21.61
CA PHE A 210 1.69 -27.37 -21.35
C PHE A 210 1.63 -26.53 -22.63
N PHE A 211 2.36 -26.91 -23.69
CA PHE A 211 2.34 -26.14 -24.94
C PHE A 211 0.98 -26.18 -25.64
N LYS A 212 0.26 -27.31 -25.59
CA LYS A 212 -1.11 -27.38 -26.12
C LYS A 212 -2.04 -26.45 -25.36
N LEU A 213 -2.06 -26.55 -24.03
CA LEU A 213 -2.89 -25.70 -23.18
C LEU A 213 -2.56 -24.20 -23.35
N GLY A 214 -1.27 -23.85 -23.44
CA GLY A 214 -0.84 -22.48 -23.68
C GLY A 214 -1.27 -21.96 -25.06
N SER A 215 -1.18 -22.79 -26.10
CA SER A 215 -1.59 -22.41 -27.46
C SER A 215 -3.09 -22.17 -27.60
N GLU A 216 -3.91 -22.86 -26.80
CA GLU A 216 -5.36 -22.66 -26.77
C GLU A 216 -5.75 -21.33 -26.12
N ASN A 217 -4.97 -20.85 -25.14
CA ASN A 217 -5.22 -19.58 -24.46
C ASN A 217 -4.71 -18.36 -25.24
N LEU A 218 -3.66 -18.50 -26.04
CA LEU A 218 -3.07 -17.42 -26.85
C LEU A 218 -3.67 -17.40 -28.27
N THR A 219 -4.91 -16.94 -28.36
CA THR A 219 -5.69 -16.92 -29.61
C THR A 219 -5.39 -15.72 -30.51
N GLN A 220 -5.86 -15.77 -31.76
CA GLN A 220 -5.79 -14.64 -32.70
C GLN A 220 -6.46 -13.36 -32.16
N GLN A 221 -7.50 -13.48 -31.33
CA GLN A 221 -8.14 -12.33 -30.69
C GLN A 221 -7.17 -11.57 -29.77
N TRP A 222 -6.23 -12.29 -29.15
CA TRP A 222 -5.20 -11.68 -28.34
C TRP A 222 -4.16 -10.94 -29.18
N GLU A 223 -3.79 -11.47 -30.35
CA GLU A 223 -2.90 -10.79 -31.29
C GLU A 223 -3.50 -9.46 -31.78
N GLU A 224 -4.81 -9.45 -32.09
CA GLU A 224 -5.55 -8.24 -32.45
C GLU A 224 -5.57 -7.23 -31.29
N PHE A 225 -5.85 -7.69 -30.06
CA PHE A 225 -5.78 -6.86 -28.87
C PHE A 225 -4.39 -6.23 -28.70
N LEU A 226 -3.31 -7.01 -28.78
CA LEU A 226 -1.94 -6.51 -28.66
C LEU A 226 -1.61 -5.48 -29.75
N THR A 227 -2.11 -5.67 -30.97
CA THR A 227 -1.94 -4.72 -32.08
C THR A 227 -2.65 -3.39 -31.80
N ASN A 228 -3.86 -3.45 -31.24
CA ASN A 228 -4.63 -2.27 -30.85
C ASN A 228 -3.93 -1.49 -29.72
N ILE A 229 -3.45 -2.19 -28.69
CA ILE A 229 -2.68 -1.58 -27.61
C ILE A 229 -1.37 -0.98 -28.14
N GLY A 230 -0.67 -1.68 -29.04
CA GLY A 230 0.52 -1.17 -29.71
C GLY A 230 0.26 0.16 -30.42
N THR A 231 -0.87 0.27 -31.13
CA THR A 231 -1.29 1.52 -31.79
C THR A 231 -1.63 2.61 -30.78
N SER A 232 -2.35 2.27 -29.71
CA SER A 232 -2.69 3.21 -28.62
C SER A 232 -1.43 3.82 -27.98
N VAL A 233 -0.43 2.99 -27.68
CA VAL A 233 0.86 3.46 -27.14
C VAL A 233 1.56 4.40 -28.12
N GLN A 234 1.52 4.13 -29.43
CA GLN A 234 2.10 5.03 -30.44
C GLN A 234 1.33 6.35 -30.58
N ASN A 235 0.03 6.37 -30.30
CA ASN A 235 -0.75 7.62 -30.26
C ASN A 235 -0.33 8.46 -29.05
N VAL A 236 -0.26 7.87 -27.86
CA VAL A 236 0.17 8.56 -26.63
C VAL A 236 1.59 9.12 -26.77
N ARG A 237 2.51 8.39 -27.41
CA ARG A 237 3.87 8.90 -27.71
C ARG A 237 3.84 10.13 -28.59
N ARG A 238 3.07 10.11 -29.68
CA ARG A 238 2.94 11.26 -30.58
C ARG A 238 2.31 12.48 -29.90
N GLU A 239 1.32 12.25 -29.05
CA GLU A 239 0.70 13.32 -28.25
C GLU A 239 1.70 13.92 -27.27
N MET A 240 2.45 13.09 -26.54
CA MET A 240 3.52 13.52 -25.64
C MET A 240 4.59 14.34 -26.37
N ASP A 241 5.05 13.90 -27.54
CA ASP A 241 6.08 14.62 -28.32
C ASP A 241 5.55 15.99 -28.78
N SER A 242 4.31 16.04 -29.28
CA SER A 242 3.67 17.29 -29.70
C SER A 242 3.47 18.26 -28.52
N ASP A 243 3.08 17.75 -27.34
CA ASP A 243 2.90 18.56 -26.13
C ASP A 243 4.25 19.06 -25.59
N ALA A 244 5.30 18.25 -25.67
CA ALA A 244 6.65 18.64 -25.29
C ALA A 244 7.18 19.79 -26.17
N GLU A 245 6.97 19.71 -27.49
CA GLU A 245 7.34 20.79 -28.42
C GLU A 245 6.58 22.09 -28.12
N ALA A 246 5.26 22.00 -27.93
CA ALA A 246 4.43 23.15 -27.59
C ALA A 246 4.82 23.77 -26.23
N THR A 247 5.15 22.93 -25.26
CA THR A 247 5.61 23.33 -23.93
C THR A 247 6.95 24.05 -24.01
N GLU A 248 7.92 23.55 -24.79
CA GLU A 248 9.22 24.21 -24.95
C GLU A 248 9.06 25.59 -25.62
N GLN A 249 8.22 25.70 -26.66
CA GLN A 249 7.93 27.00 -27.27
C GLN A 249 7.31 27.97 -26.27
N THR A 250 6.33 27.51 -25.48
CA THR A 250 5.70 28.31 -24.43
C THR A 250 6.72 28.78 -23.38
N ILE A 251 7.68 27.92 -23.01
CA ILE A 251 8.76 28.28 -22.08
C ILE A 251 9.63 29.40 -22.68
N GLN A 252 9.99 29.32 -23.96
CA GLN A 252 10.82 30.36 -24.61
C GLN A 252 10.10 31.69 -24.73
N ASP A 253 8.81 31.66 -25.08
CA ASP A 253 7.97 32.87 -25.17
C ASP A 253 7.83 33.52 -23.79
N LEU A 254 7.58 32.73 -22.75
CA LEU A 254 7.47 33.22 -21.38
C LEU A 254 8.79 33.78 -20.84
N LYS A 255 9.94 33.16 -21.14
CA LYS A 255 11.26 33.70 -20.79
C LYS A 255 11.45 35.09 -21.37
N THR A 256 11.12 35.26 -22.66
CA THR A 256 11.27 36.54 -23.36
C THR A 256 10.31 37.60 -22.81
N ALA A 257 9.05 37.24 -22.59
CA ALA A 257 8.04 38.17 -22.07
C ALA A 257 8.30 38.57 -20.61
N SER A 258 8.90 37.67 -19.82
CA SER A 258 9.14 37.88 -18.38
C SER A 258 10.47 38.59 -18.06
N ASP A 259 11.42 38.64 -19.00
CA ASP A 259 12.73 39.27 -18.81
C ASP A 259 12.69 40.68 -18.16
N PRO A 260 11.87 41.64 -18.63
CA PRO A 260 11.79 42.96 -18.00
C PRO A 260 11.11 42.95 -16.62
N LEU A 261 10.40 41.88 -16.26
CA LEU A 261 9.67 41.73 -15.00
C LEU A 261 10.53 41.14 -13.87
N TYR A 262 11.72 40.61 -14.17
CA TYR A 262 12.61 40.04 -13.16
C TYR A 262 13.27 41.09 -12.26
N MET A 263 13.30 42.35 -12.69
CA MET A 263 13.82 43.45 -11.88
C MET A 263 12.81 43.85 -10.80
N PRO A 264 13.16 43.78 -9.49
CA PRO A 264 12.20 44.04 -8.42
C PRO A 264 11.57 45.42 -8.48
N ASP A 265 12.36 46.46 -8.77
CA ASP A 265 11.90 47.85 -8.90
C ASP A 265 12.11 48.34 -10.35
N PRO A 266 11.18 47.99 -11.27
CA PRO A 266 11.34 48.33 -12.68
C PRO A 266 11.15 49.83 -12.93
N ASP A 267 11.75 50.33 -14.01
CA ASP A 267 11.60 51.73 -14.43
C ASP A 267 10.11 52.08 -14.63
N PRO A 268 9.55 53.05 -13.88
CA PRO A 268 8.14 53.45 -13.98
C PRO A 268 7.72 53.92 -15.37
N ASN A 269 8.67 54.36 -16.21
CA ASN A 269 8.38 54.75 -17.59
C ASN A 269 8.17 53.54 -18.51
N LYS A 270 8.74 52.38 -18.14
CA LYS A 270 8.59 51.12 -18.89
C LYS A 270 7.42 50.29 -18.36
N ILE A 271 7.20 50.31 -17.05
CA ILE A 271 6.11 49.58 -16.39
C ILE A 271 5.38 50.53 -15.43
N PRO A 272 4.28 51.19 -15.87
CA PRO A 272 3.59 52.18 -15.06
C PRO A 272 2.81 51.57 -13.90
N VAL A 273 2.59 52.38 -12.85
CA VAL A 273 1.78 52.04 -11.67
C VAL A 273 0.30 52.02 -12.03
N ASN A 274 -0.41 50.91 -11.78
CA ASN A 274 -1.86 50.85 -11.98
C ASN A 274 -2.64 51.15 -10.68
N ARG A 275 -3.20 52.36 -10.58
CA ARG A 275 -3.95 52.82 -9.40
C ARG A 275 -5.44 52.48 -9.40
N ASN A 276 -5.95 51.87 -10.47
CA ASN A 276 -7.38 51.58 -10.66
C ASN A 276 -7.72 50.10 -10.41
N LEU A 277 -6.78 49.34 -9.85
CA LEU A 277 -6.99 47.94 -9.52
C LEU A 277 -8.08 47.79 -8.45
N THR A 278 -8.96 46.81 -8.66
CA THR A 278 -10.01 46.39 -7.71
C THR A 278 -9.72 45.06 -7.05
N ARG A 279 -8.59 44.45 -7.44
CA ARG A 279 -8.04 43.21 -6.89
C ARG A 279 -6.53 43.23 -7.06
N LYS A 280 -5.80 42.68 -6.10
CA LYS A 280 -4.35 42.51 -6.18
C LYS A 280 -3.93 41.26 -5.42
N ALA A 281 -2.91 40.59 -5.94
CA ALA A 281 -2.27 39.43 -5.34
C ALA A 281 -0.77 39.51 -5.56
N GLY A 282 0.01 39.04 -4.58
CA GLY A 282 1.46 39.12 -4.63
C GLY A 282 2.10 38.77 -3.28
N TYR A 283 3.40 38.53 -3.29
CA TYR A 283 4.13 38.28 -2.05
C TYR A 283 4.41 39.59 -1.31
N LEU A 284 4.13 39.61 -0.01
CA LEU A 284 4.50 40.68 0.90
C LEU A 284 5.25 40.09 2.10
N ASN A 285 6.10 40.89 2.74
CA ASN A 285 6.59 40.54 4.07
C ASN A 285 5.67 41.13 5.13
N THR A 286 5.13 40.31 6.01
CA THR A 286 4.31 40.76 7.15
C THR A 286 5.16 40.83 8.41
N ARG A 287 4.93 41.87 9.22
CA ARG A 287 5.65 42.07 10.47
C ARG A 287 4.92 41.42 11.63
N TYR A 288 5.64 40.59 12.39
CA TYR A 288 5.19 40.07 13.68
C TYR A 288 6.00 40.70 14.80
N LYS A 289 5.33 41.14 15.86
CA LYS A 289 6.01 41.59 17.09
C LYS A 289 6.33 40.36 17.94
N THR A 290 7.61 40.08 18.14
CA THR A 290 8.07 38.98 18.98
C THR A 290 8.58 39.56 20.30
N GLY A 291 7.74 39.59 21.33
CA GLY A 291 8.09 40.19 22.62
C GLY A 291 8.01 41.72 22.64
N LEU A 292 8.74 42.36 23.56
CA LEU A 292 8.61 43.80 23.85
C LEU A 292 9.41 44.70 22.88
N VAL A 293 10.50 44.20 22.28
CA VAL A 293 11.45 45.02 21.50
C VAL A 293 11.86 44.39 20.17
N SER A 294 11.64 43.09 19.95
CA SER A 294 11.96 42.43 18.69
C SER A 294 10.76 42.31 17.75
N SER A 295 11.04 42.40 16.45
CA SER A 295 10.11 42.11 15.37
C SER A 295 10.73 41.08 14.43
N THR A 296 9.88 40.21 13.88
CA THR A 296 10.24 39.30 12.79
C THR A 296 9.42 39.66 11.55
N TRP A 297 9.95 39.33 10.38
CA TRP A 297 9.30 39.58 9.10
C TRP A 297 9.22 38.28 8.32
N GLU A 298 8.03 37.93 7.87
CA GLU A 298 7.79 36.67 7.15
C GLU A 298 7.17 36.93 5.79
N ARG A 299 7.71 36.28 4.76
CA ARG A 299 7.20 36.38 3.39
C ARG A 299 6.01 35.44 3.21
N GLN A 300 4.86 35.99 2.86
CA GLN A 300 3.64 35.23 2.60
C GLN A 300 2.97 35.74 1.31
N TYR A 301 2.13 34.91 0.68
CA TYR A 301 1.38 35.33 -0.50
C TYR A 301 0.06 35.96 -0.07
N PHE A 302 -0.13 37.25 -0.35
CA PHE A 302 -1.33 37.99 -0.01
C PHE A 302 -2.21 38.18 -1.24
N PHE A 303 -3.53 38.17 -1.04
CA PHE A 303 -4.49 38.45 -2.10
C PHE A 303 -5.78 39.04 -1.54
N THR A 304 -6.44 39.89 -2.33
CA THR A 304 -7.74 40.47 -1.99
C THR A 304 -8.88 39.61 -2.53
N GLN A 305 -9.86 39.24 -1.70
CA GLN A 305 -11.04 38.49 -2.11
C GLN A 305 -12.26 38.95 -1.32
N GLY A 306 -13.32 39.37 -2.00
CA GLY A 306 -14.61 39.65 -1.37
C GLY A 306 -14.56 40.63 -0.19
N GLY A 307 -13.89 41.79 -0.34
CA GLY A 307 -13.73 42.76 0.76
C GLY A 307 -12.69 42.39 1.82
N ASN A 308 -12.05 41.22 1.69
CA ASN A 308 -11.08 40.72 2.65
C ASN A 308 -9.64 40.69 2.09
N LEU A 309 -8.68 40.85 2.98
CA LEU A 309 -7.28 40.51 2.75
C LEU A 309 -7.00 39.09 3.27
N MET A 310 -6.50 38.24 2.39
CA MET A 310 -6.14 36.85 2.66
C MET A 310 -4.63 36.66 2.58
N SER A 311 -4.10 35.64 3.27
CA SER A 311 -2.69 35.23 3.22
C SER A 311 -2.53 33.71 3.13
N GLN A 312 -1.57 33.23 2.34
CA GLN A 312 -1.24 31.81 2.21
C GLN A 312 0.28 31.60 2.24
N LEU A 313 0.75 30.60 2.99
CA LEU A 313 2.16 30.19 2.98
C LEU A 313 2.47 29.27 1.80
N ARG A 314 3.76 29.21 1.43
CA ARG A 314 4.23 28.24 0.44
C ARG A 314 4.10 26.83 1.02
N GLY A 315 3.26 26.00 0.41
CA GLY A 315 3.00 24.62 0.84
C GLY A 315 1.64 24.41 1.51
N ASP A 316 0.93 25.49 1.86
CA ASP A 316 -0.42 25.37 2.40
C ASP A 316 -1.44 25.08 1.30
N VAL A 317 -2.44 24.25 1.61
CA VAL A 317 -3.53 23.90 0.68
C VAL A 317 -4.49 25.08 0.44
N ALA A 318 -4.67 25.95 1.44
CA ALA A 318 -5.59 27.09 1.36
C ALA A 318 -5.08 28.31 2.13
N GLY A 319 -5.53 29.50 1.73
CA GLY A 319 -5.24 30.76 2.40
C GLY A 319 -6.15 31.04 3.60
N GLY A 320 -5.62 31.76 4.60
CA GLY A 320 -6.35 32.22 5.78
C GLY A 320 -6.75 33.69 5.69
N LEU A 321 -7.81 34.05 6.41
CA LEU A 321 -8.26 35.44 6.53
C LEU A 321 -7.28 36.26 7.39
N VAL A 322 -6.70 37.30 6.81
CA VAL A 322 -5.85 38.26 7.52
C VAL A 322 -6.73 39.29 8.19
N MET A 323 -7.54 40.02 7.42
CA MET A 323 -8.48 40.99 7.96
C MET A 323 -9.51 41.40 6.92
N ASP A 324 -10.65 41.89 7.40
CA ASP A 324 -11.58 42.66 6.60
C ASP A 324 -10.94 44.01 6.22
N ILE A 325 -11.00 44.35 4.94
CA ILE A 325 -10.49 45.62 4.40
C ILE A 325 -11.61 46.56 3.96
N ASP A 326 -12.87 46.21 4.22
CA ASP A 326 -13.99 47.13 4.11
C ASP A 326 -13.83 48.25 5.14
N ASN A 327 -14.02 49.49 4.68
CA ASN A 327 -13.86 50.70 5.48
C ASN A 327 -12.51 50.83 6.23
N CYS A 328 -11.49 50.09 5.82
CA CYS A 328 -10.17 50.17 6.43
C CYS A 328 -9.46 51.47 6.01
N SER A 329 -8.44 51.86 6.77
CA SER A 329 -7.48 52.87 6.36
C SER A 329 -6.15 52.22 5.98
N VAL A 330 -5.54 52.66 4.89
CA VAL A 330 -4.23 52.16 4.44
C VAL A 330 -3.32 53.33 4.12
N MET A 331 -2.08 53.28 4.62
CA MET A 331 -1.10 54.35 4.43
C MET A 331 0.33 53.80 4.43
N ALA A 332 1.22 54.47 3.71
CA ALA A 332 2.66 54.20 3.80
C ALA A 332 3.17 54.55 5.21
N VAL A 333 4.08 53.73 5.75
CA VAL A 333 4.65 53.91 7.09
C VAL A 333 6.14 53.64 7.08
N ASP A 334 6.90 54.41 7.86
CA ASP A 334 8.30 54.10 8.16
C ASP A 334 8.34 53.09 9.31
N CYS A 335 8.89 51.89 9.06
CA CYS A 335 8.93 50.82 10.04
C CYS A 335 10.23 50.03 9.95
N ASP A 336 10.94 49.85 11.07
CA ASP A 336 12.18 49.07 11.19
C ASP A 336 13.25 49.42 10.13
N ASP A 337 13.30 50.68 9.66
CA ASP A 337 14.16 51.16 8.55
C ASP A 337 14.02 50.35 7.24
N ARG A 338 12.82 49.79 6.99
CA ARG A 338 12.52 49.01 5.79
C ARG A 338 11.81 49.84 4.73
N ARG A 339 12.24 49.65 3.48
CA ARG A 339 11.63 50.28 2.30
C ARG A 339 10.25 49.70 2.02
N PHE A 340 9.36 50.55 1.50
CA PHE A 340 8.06 50.16 0.92
C PHE A 340 7.11 49.50 1.92
N CYS A 341 7.17 49.93 3.18
CA CYS A 341 6.25 49.51 4.22
C CYS A 341 4.95 50.32 4.18
N PHE A 342 3.83 49.64 4.42
CA PHE A 342 2.51 50.25 4.57
C PHE A 342 1.73 49.52 5.66
N GLN A 343 0.82 50.26 6.31
CA GLN A 343 -0.03 49.73 7.36
C GLN A 343 -1.48 49.78 6.91
N ILE A 344 -2.20 48.68 7.14
CA ILE A 344 -3.66 48.62 7.03
C ILE A 344 -4.22 48.59 8.44
N THR A 345 -5.15 49.47 8.74
CA THR A 345 -5.85 49.55 10.02
C THR A 345 -7.34 49.32 9.77
N ALA A 346 -7.90 48.31 10.43
CA ALA A 346 -9.32 47.97 10.35
C ALA A 346 -10.20 49.16 10.77
N PHE A 347 -11.46 49.17 10.33
CA PHE A 347 -12.42 50.25 10.63
C PHE A 347 -12.57 50.53 12.14
N ASP A 348 -12.52 49.49 12.97
CA ASP A 348 -12.64 49.62 14.43
C ASP A 348 -11.36 50.12 15.13
N GLY A 349 -10.28 50.30 14.38
CA GLY A 349 -8.97 50.73 14.89
C GLY A 349 -8.23 49.69 15.74
N LYS A 350 -8.82 48.52 15.99
CA LYS A 350 -8.27 47.52 16.93
C LYS A 350 -7.24 46.60 16.29
N LYS A 351 -7.38 46.34 14.98
CA LYS A 351 -6.48 45.48 14.23
C LYS A 351 -5.69 46.30 13.21
N ALA A 352 -4.37 46.21 13.29
CA ALA A 352 -3.47 46.77 12.29
C ALA A 352 -2.46 45.71 11.85
N VAL A 353 -2.19 45.66 10.54
CA VAL A 353 -1.14 44.83 9.95
C VAL A 353 -0.15 45.73 9.22
N ILE A 354 1.14 45.49 9.44
CA ILE A 354 2.23 46.18 8.75
C ILE A 354 2.80 45.21 7.73
N LEU A 355 2.77 45.62 6.46
CA LEU A 355 3.20 44.84 5.32
C LEU A 355 4.32 45.59 4.59
N GLN A 356 5.15 44.84 3.88
CA GLN A 356 6.25 45.36 3.08
C GLN A 356 6.16 44.79 1.67
N ALA A 357 6.09 45.69 0.69
CA ALA A 357 6.17 45.36 -0.74
C ALA A 357 7.63 45.31 -1.22
N GLU A 358 7.88 44.70 -2.38
CA GLU A 358 9.25 44.59 -2.92
C GLU A 358 9.72 45.83 -3.70
N SER A 359 8.79 46.69 -4.13
CA SER A 359 9.09 47.87 -4.95
C SER A 359 8.16 49.04 -4.69
N ARG A 360 8.56 50.22 -5.20
CA ARG A 360 7.71 51.42 -5.09
C ARG A 360 6.39 51.22 -5.83
N LYS A 361 6.47 50.69 -7.06
CA LYS A 361 5.29 50.38 -7.87
C LYS A 361 4.35 49.45 -7.11
N ASP A 362 4.86 48.35 -6.58
CA ASP A 362 4.02 47.36 -5.90
C ASP A 362 3.36 47.93 -4.64
N CYS A 363 4.10 48.72 -3.84
CA CYS A 363 3.58 49.42 -2.67
C CYS A 363 2.44 50.39 -3.03
N GLU A 364 2.65 51.25 -4.03
CA GLU A 364 1.61 52.19 -4.50
C GLU A 364 0.37 51.46 -5.01
N GLU A 365 0.53 50.36 -5.73
CA GLU A 365 -0.59 49.55 -6.21
C GLU A 365 -1.34 48.87 -5.07
N TRP A 366 -0.65 48.34 -4.05
CA TRP A 366 -1.30 47.76 -2.87
C TRP A 366 -2.12 48.81 -2.12
N ILE A 367 -1.54 49.97 -1.82
CA ILE A 367 -2.23 51.07 -1.13
C ILE A 367 -3.44 51.55 -1.97
N ALA A 368 -3.26 51.76 -3.28
CA ALA A 368 -4.36 52.20 -4.15
C ALA A 368 -5.48 51.15 -4.23
N THR A 369 -5.14 49.87 -4.40
CA THR A 369 -6.12 48.79 -4.49
C THR A 369 -6.94 48.65 -3.21
N ILE A 370 -6.28 48.65 -2.05
CA ILE A 370 -6.96 48.53 -0.76
C ILE A 370 -7.86 49.76 -0.52
N ASN A 371 -7.41 50.96 -0.88
CA ASN A 371 -8.25 52.16 -0.85
C ASN A 371 -9.48 52.05 -1.77
N ASN A 372 -9.31 51.51 -2.98
CA ASN A 372 -10.40 51.31 -3.92
C ASN A 372 -11.44 50.32 -3.40
N ILE A 373 -11.00 49.25 -2.72
CA ILE A 373 -11.89 48.25 -2.10
C ILE A 373 -12.60 48.87 -0.89
N SER A 374 -11.85 49.47 0.04
CA SER A 374 -12.38 50.12 1.25
C SER A 374 -13.47 51.16 0.95
N LYS A 375 -13.33 51.94 -0.14
CA LYS A 375 -14.29 52.99 -0.53
C LYS A 375 -15.48 52.48 -1.34
N ARG A 376 -15.48 51.23 -1.79
CA ARG A 376 -16.44 50.73 -2.79
C ARG A 376 -17.87 50.62 -2.26
N ILE A 377 -18.05 50.45 -0.94
CA ILE A 377 -19.36 50.41 -0.30
C ILE A 377 -20.00 51.82 -0.23
N TYR A 378 -19.20 52.89 -0.16
CA TYR A 378 -19.68 54.25 0.05
C TYR A 378 -19.98 55.05 -1.21
N LEU A 379 -19.42 54.66 -2.36
CA LEU A 379 -19.52 55.40 -3.61
C LEU A 379 -20.57 54.82 -4.59
N SER A 380 -21.35 53.82 -4.16
CA SER A 380 -22.39 53.22 -4.99
C SER A 380 -23.79 53.68 -4.59
N GLU A 381 -24.60 54.03 -5.60
CA GLU A 381 -26.00 54.45 -5.42
C GLU A 381 -26.91 53.35 -4.83
N ASN A 382 -26.43 52.10 -4.73
CA ASN A 382 -27.14 50.97 -4.11
C ASN A 382 -26.17 50.02 -3.33
N PRO A 383 -25.90 50.27 -2.04
CA PRO A 383 -24.93 49.52 -1.25
C PRO A 383 -25.33 48.05 -0.99
N GLU A 384 -26.62 47.72 -1.00
CA GLU A 384 -27.11 46.34 -0.80
C GLU A 384 -26.79 45.42 -1.98
N GLU A 385 -26.86 45.92 -3.22
CA GLU A 385 -26.56 45.16 -4.42
C GLU A 385 -25.05 44.89 -4.58
N ILE A 386 -24.20 45.82 -4.12
CA ILE A 386 -22.74 45.62 -4.12
C ILE A 386 -22.32 44.65 -3.02
N ALA A 387 -22.89 44.75 -1.82
CA ALA A 387 -22.65 43.76 -0.77
C ALA A 387 -23.07 42.34 -1.23
N ALA A 388 -24.20 42.22 -1.95
CA ALA A 388 -24.62 40.96 -2.55
C ALA A 388 -23.63 40.44 -3.62
N ARG A 389 -23.11 41.30 -4.50
CA ARG A 389 -22.10 40.91 -5.52
C ARG A 389 -20.73 40.58 -4.92
N VAL A 390 -20.29 41.31 -3.89
CA VAL A 390 -19.03 41.04 -3.17
C VAL A 390 -19.10 39.68 -2.45
N ASN A 391 -20.25 39.39 -1.82
CA ASN A 391 -20.52 38.07 -1.24
C ASN A 391 -20.62 36.98 -2.30
N GLN A 392 -21.19 37.25 -3.48
CA GLN A 392 -21.24 36.30 -4.60
C GLN A 392 -19.84 36.00 -5.18
N SER A 393 -18.98 37.01 -5.36
CA SER A 393 -17.59 36.82 -5.78
C SER A 393 -16.72 36.16 -4.71
N ALA A 394 -17.01 36.38 -3.43
CA ALA A 394 -16.40 35.61 -2.34
C ALA A 394 -16.78 34.14 -2.48
N LEU A 395 -18.08 33.82 -2.63
CA LEU A 395 -18.58 32.47 -2.90
C LEU A 395 -17.90 31.83 -4.12
N GLU A 396 -17.89 32.49 -5.29
CA GLU A 396 -17.31 31.97 -6.53
C GLU A 396 -15.81 31.66 -6.45
N ALA A 397 -15.08 32.35 -5.58
CA ALA A 397 -13.65 32.12 -5.38
C ALA A 397 -13.33 31.13 -4.25
N VAL A 398 -14.31 30.71 -3.43
CA VAL A 398 -14.21 29.52 -2.56
C VAL A 398 -14.81 28.27 -3.23
N THR A 399 -15.63 28.45 -4.28
CA THR A 399 -16.10 27.38 -5.15
C THR A 399 -15.02 27.03 -6.18
N PRO A 400 -14.65 25.75 -6.37
CA PRO A 400 -13.70 25.38 -7.41
C PRO A 400 -14.20 25.85 -8.79
N SER A 401 -13.34 26.51 -9.56
CA SER A 401 -13.64 26.77 -10.97
C SER A 401 -13.81 25.44 -11.73
N PRO A 402 -14.86 25.27 -12.56
CA PRO A 402 -15.09 24.04 -13.33
C PRO A 402 -14.03 23.83 -14.42
N SER A 403 -13.05 24.73 -14.54
CA SER A 403 -11.91 24.67 -15.47
C SER A 403 -11.04 23.42 -15.28
N PHE A 404 -11.16 22.71 -14.16
CA PHE A 404 -10.50 21.41 -13.98
C PHE A 404 -11.30 20.22 -14.56
N GLN A 405 -12.61 20.37 -14.81
CA GLN A 405 -13.45 19.36 -15.46
C GLN A 405 -13.58 19.60 -16.97
N GLN A 406 -13.62 20.86 -17.42
CA GLN A 406 -13.91 21.17 -18.81
C GLN A 406 -12.76 20.87 -19.79
N ARG A 407 -11.52 20.67 -19.30
CA ARG A 407 -10.41 20.21 -20.14
C ARG A 407 -10.53 18.74 -20.56
N HIS A 408 -11.31 17.93 -19.84
CA HIS A 408 -11.53 16.51 -20.18
C HIS A 408 -12.73 16.27 -21.11
N GLU A 409 -13.66 17.22 -21.25
CA GLU A 409 -14.81 17.06 -22.16
C GLU A 409 -14.51 17.40 -23.62
N SER A 410 -13.39 18.09 -23.91
CA SER A 410 -13.01 18.47 -25.28
C SER A 410 -12.42 17.32 -26.12
N PHE A 411 -12.32 16.10 -25.56
CA PHE A 411 -11.69 14.94 -26.22
C PHE A 411 -12.66 13.77 -26.50
N ARG A 412 -13.96 14.04 -26.68
CA ARG A 412 -14.85 13.03 -27.29
C ARG A 412 -14.82 13.13 -28.82
N PRO A 413 -14.51 12.04 -29.55
CA PRO A 413 -14.69 12.02 -31.00
C PRO A 413 -16.18 12.11 -31.33
N SER A 414 -16.58 13.17 -32.04
CA SER A 414 -17.91 13.29 -32.63
C SER A 414 -18.09 12.22 -33.71
N ALA A 415 -18.80 11.14 -33.40
CA ALA A 415 -19.22 10.14 -34.38
C ALA A 415 -20.25 10.76 -35.34
N GLN A 416 -19.83 11.07 -36.57
CA GLN A 416 -20.73 11.36 -37.69
C GLN A 416 -21.23 10.05 -38.31
N GLY A 417 -22.56 9.94 -38.52
CA GLY A 417 -23.17 8.80 -39.20
C GLY A 417 -24.69 8.88 -39.51
N ARG A 418 -25.09 9.81 -40.41
CA ARG A 418 -26.26 9.76 -41.37
C ARG A 418 -27.73 9.83 -40.86
N PRO A 419 -28.74 10.14 -41.73
CA PRO A 419 -28.85 11.22 -42.75
C PRO A 419 -30.23 11.96 -42.81
N LYS A 420 -30.18 13.22 -43.29
CA LYS A 420 -31.14 14.04 -44.08
C LYS A 420 -32.66 13.75 -44.07
N THR A 421 -33.48 14.79 -43.83
CA THR A 421 -34.53 15.32 -44.75
C THR A 421 -34.99 16.73 -44.33
N GLY A 422 -35.46 17.57 -45.28
CA GLY A 422 -36.32 18.74 -44.98
C GLY A 422 -35.89 20.11 -45.51
N ARG A 423 -36.55 20.58 -46.58
CA ARG A 423 -36.30 21.80 -47.38
C ARG A 423 -36.71 23.16 -46.74
N SER A 424 -36.02 24.21 -47.22
CA SER A 424 -36.49 25.54 -47.71
C SER A 424 -36.57 26.75 -46.75
N GLY A 425 -35.86 27.84 -47.13
CA GLY A 425 -36.41 29.21 -47.06
C GLY A 425 -35.54 30.34 -46.49
N SER A 426 -35.00 31.20 -47.38
CA SER A 426 -34.87 32.68 -47.28
C SER A 426 -33.79 33.39 -46.42
N GLN A 427 -32.92 34.09 -47.15
CA GLN A 427 -32.34 35.46 -47.02
C GLN A 427 -32.03 36.15 -45.67
N CYS A 428 -30.79 36.67 -45.61
CA CYS A 428 -30.28 37.95 -45.07
C CYS A 428 -30.62 38.40 -43.63
N SER A 429 -29.59 38.54 -42.78
CA SER A 429 -28.96 39.84 -42.41
C SER A 429 -28.07 39.67 -41.17
N ALA A 430 -27.02 40.50 -41.10
CA ALA A 430 -26.07 40.60 -40.01
C ALA A 430 -26.71 41.06 -38.68
N GLY A 431 -26.21 40.51 -37.57
CA GLY A 431 -26.54 40.94 -36.21
C GLY A 431 -25.69 40.18 -35.19
N SER A 432 -24.79 40.91 -34.53
CA SER A 432 -23.94 40.47 -33.43
C SER A 432 -24.79 40.22 -32.17
N GLU A 433 -24.79 39.01 -31.62
CA GLU A 433 -25.28 38.75 -30.26
C GLU A 433 -24.36 37.77 -29.51
N SER A 434 -23.89 38.23 -28.34
CA SER A 434 -23.17 37.47 -27.33
C SER A 434 -24.09 36.44 -26.66
N PRO A 435 -23.64 35.21 -26.34
CA PRO A 435 -24.47 34.28 -25.59
C PRO A 435 -24.47 34.64 -24.10
N ALA A 436 -25.69 34.71 -23.55
CA ALA A 436 -25.97 34.91 -22.14
C ALA A 436 -25.44 33.77 -21.26
N LEU A 437 -24.89 34.14 -20.10
CA LEU A 437 -24.49 33.23 -19.04
C LEU A 437 -25.74 32.55 -18.46
N SER A 438 -25.83 31.23 -18.62
CA SER A 438 -26.73 30.39 -17.85
C SER A 438 -26.31 30.41 -16.39
N SER A 439 -27.13 31.02 -15.54
CA SER A 439 -27.01 30.96 -14.08
C SER A 439 -27.12 29.51 -13.60
N LEU A 440 -26.02 28.95 -13.13
CA LEU A 440 -26.05 27.69 -12.38
C LEU A 440 -26.73 27.94 -11.02
N SER A 441 -27.74 27.13 -10.70
CA SER A 441 -28.49 27.20 -9.43
C SER A 441 -27.60 26.88 -8.23
N LEU A 442 -27.81 27.62 -7.15
CA LEU A 442 -27.15 27.49 -5.84
C LEU A 442 -27.36 26.10 -5.18
N ASP A 443 -28.31 25.31 -5.68
CA ASP A 443 -28.69 23.97 -5.15
C ASP A 443 -27.65 22.87 -5.37
N SER A 444 -26.53 23.15 -6.06
CA SER A 444 -25.51 22.14 -6.39
C SER A 444 -24.34 22.06 -5.41
N LEU A 445 -24.20 23.03 -4.48
CA LEU A 445 -23.04 23.12 -3.58
C LEU A 445 -23.26 22.50 -2.20
N VAL A 446 -24.51 22.29 -1.80
CA VAL A 446 -24.88 21.55 -0.58
C VAL A 446 -26.10 20.70 -0.92
N ALA A 447 -26.06 19.39 -0.65
CA ALA A 447 -27.19 18.53 -0.92
C ALA A 447 -28.42 19.02 -0.12
N PRO A 448 -29.63 19.12 -0.72
CA PRO A 448 -30.82 19.74 -0.10
C PRO A 448 -31.26 19.17 1.26
N ASP A 449 -30.73 18.01 1.65
CA ASP A 449 -31.08 17.28 2.88
C ASP A 449 -29.92 17.21 3.90
N THR A 450 -28.89 18.06 3.78
CA THR A 450 -27.73 18.02 4.69
C THR A 450 -28.16 18.50 6.10
N PRO A 451 -28.16 17.63 7.13
CA PRO A 451 -28.79 17.96 8.40
C PRO A 451 -27.90 18.91 9.22
N ILE A 452 -28.44 20.09 9.52
CA ILE A 452 -27.82 21.08 10.39
C ILE A 452 -28.10 20.71 11.84
N GLN A 453 -27.05 20.43 12.63
CA GLN A 453 -27.18 20.15 14.07
C GLN A 453 -26.84 21.38 14.92
N PHE A 454 -27.79 21.74 15.78
CA PHE A 454 -27.65 22.73 16.84
C PHE A 454 -27.48 22.03 18.18
N ASP A 455 -26.59 22.55 19.03
CA ASP A 455 -26.61 22.21 20.46
C ASP A 455 -27.64 23.13 21.15
N ILE A 456 -28.69 22.54 21.72
CA ILE A 456 -29.77 23.27 22.36
C ILE A 456 -29.47 23.35 23.85
N ILE A 457 -29.15 24.56 24.32
CA ILE A 457 -29.00 24.83 25.75
C ILE A 457 -30.39 25.19 26.28
N SER A 458 -30.81 24.53 27.38
CA SER A 458 -32.12 24.62 28.05
C SER A 458 -32.74 26.03 28.06
N PRO A 459 -34.08 26.18 27.97
CA PRO A 459 -34.71 27.50 27.87
C PRO A 459 -34.34 28.38 29.06
N VAL A 460 -34.14 29.67 28.80
CA VAL A 460 -33.94 30.66 29.85
C VAL A 460 -35.26 30.82 30.58
N SER A 461 -35.42 30.16 31.73
CA SER A 461 -36.47 30.52 32.69
C SER A 461 -36.08 31.86 33.29
N GLU A 462 -36.95 32.86 33.19
CA GLU A 462 -36.85 34.07 34.01
C GLU A 462 -36.99 33.67 35.49
N GLU A 463 -35.87 33.46 36.17
CA GLU A 463 -35.86 33.28 37.62
C GLU A 463 -36.02 34.63 38.33
N HIS A 464 -37.25 34.91 38.78
CA HIS A 464 -37.44 35.70 40.00
C HIS A 464 -37.05 34.84 41.22
N PRO A 465 -36.32 35.38 42.22
CA PRO A 465 -35.76 34.54 43.27
C PRO A 465 -36.72 34.37 44.45
N SER A 466 -37.12 33.13 44.79
CA SER A 466 -37.31 32.71 46.20
C SER A 466 -37.76 31.25 46.41
N GLN A 467 -36.97 30.54 47.23
CA GLN A 467 -37.36 29.60 48.32
C GLN A 467 -38.01 28.22 48.04
N ALA A 468 -37.19 27.18 48.30
CA ALA A 468 -37.35 26.16 49.36
C ALA A 468 -38.16 24.84 49.13
N LYS A 469 -37.45 23.73 49.45
CA LYS A 469 -37.84 22.47 50.15
C LYS A 469 -38.37 21.23 49.38
N SER A 470 -37.57 20.16 49.53
CA SER A 470 -37.87 18.76 49.95
C SER A 470 -38.65 17.79 49.06
N GLY A 471 -38.10 16.56 48.93
CA GLY A 471 -38.90 15.31 49.08
C GLY A 471 -38.80 14.22 48.00
N ALA A 472 -37.90 13.26 48.21
CA ALA A 472 -38.07 11.79 48.18
C ALA A 472 -38.83 11.02 47.04
N GLN A 473 -38.18 9.89 46.64
CA GLN A 473 -38.71 8.62 46.06
C GLN A 473 -39.28 8.66 44.63
N GLY A 474 -39.03 7.75 43.67
CA GLY A 474 -38.50 6.40 43.70
C GLY A 474 -39.57 5.38 43.21
N ARG A 475 -39.69 5.07 41.91
CA ARG A 475 -40.28 3.79 41.44
C ARG A 475 -39.97 3.43 39.98
N ARG A 476 -39.77 2.13 39.75
CA ARG A 476 -39.39 1.40 38.53
C ARG A 476 -40.61 0.73 37.84
N THR A 477 -40.40 0.35 36.57
CA THR A 477 -41.03 -0.73 35.72
C THR A 477 -42.47 -0.49 35.22
N ASN A 478 -42.91 -0.88 34.01
CA ASN A 478 -42.47 -1.89 33.01
C ASN A 478 -42.97 -1.52 31.57
N PRO A 479 -42.44 -2.13 30.49
CA PRO A 479 -42.73 -1.83 29.09
C PRO A 479 -43.70 -2.83 28.41
N PHE A 480 -44.44 -2.30 27.41
CA PHE A 480 -45.35 -2.92 26.42
C PHE A 480 -46.81 -3.26 26.81
N GLY A 481 -47.76 -2.64 26.07
CA GLY A 481 -49.17 -3.07 25.91
C GLY A 481 -50.17 -1.92 25.67
N GLU A 482 -50.64 -1.74 24.43
CA GLU A 482 -51.59 -0.71 23.93
C GLU A 482 -53.04 -0.84 24.45
N SER A 483 -53.78 0.28 24.49
CA SER A 483 -55.12 0.43 23.87
C SER A 483 -55.71 1.86 23.98
N GLY A 484 -55.90 2.51 22.82
CA GLY A 484 -57.00 3.37 22.34
C GLY A 484 -57.73 4.45 23.18
N GLY A 485 -57.93 5.64 22.56
CA GLY A 485 -59.25 6.29 22.53
C GLY A 485 -59.43 7.78 22.93
N SER A 486 -59.11 8.71 22.01
CA SER A 486 -59.79 9.99 21.64
C SER A 486 -60.26 11.09 22.64
N LYS A 487 -59.80 12.34 22.32
CA LYS A 487 -60.42 13.70 22.41
C LYS A 487 -60.81 14.26 23.80
N SER A 488 -60.70 15.54 24.15
CA SER A 488 -60.05 16.80 23.71
C SER A 488 -60.56 17.87 24.69
N GLU A 489 -59.72 18.70 25.32
CA GLU A 489 -60.15 20.03 25.82
C GLU A 489 -58.91 20.91 26.10
N GLU A 490 -58.97 22.14 25.56
CA GLU A 490 -57.91 23.15 25.53
C GLU A 490 -57.84 23.96 26.83
N SER A 491 -56.63 24.28 27.31
CA SER A 491 -56.10 25.66 27.39
C SER A 491 -54.97 25.79 28.43
N GLU A 492 -54.00 26.65 28.07
CA GLU A 492 -52.95 27.24 28.91
C GLU A 492 -51.76 26.36 29.32
N ASP A 493 -50.94 26.01 28.31
CA ASP A 493 -49.48 26.17 28.36
C ASP A 493 -48.92 25.82 26.99
N SER A 494 -49.18 26.69 26.02
CA SER A 494 -48.61 26.52 24.70
C SER A 494 -47.12 26.84 24.74
N ILE A 495 -46.32 25.79 24.66
CA ILE A 495 -44.88 25.73 24.27
C ILE A 495 -44.55 26.51 22.97
N LEU A 496 -45.52 27.22 22.39
CA LEU A 496 -45.56 27.71 21.02
C LEU A 496 -44.69 28.95 20.72
N HIS A 497 -43.98 29.52 21.69
CA HIS A 497 -43.05 30.63 21.45
C HIS A 497 -41.87 30.60 22.45
N GLN A 498 -41.03 29.56 22.40
CA GLN A 498 -39.90 29.44 23.31
C GLN A 498 -38.57 29.73 22.60
N LEU A 499 -37.79 30.66 23.16
CA LEU A 499 -36.51 31.14 22.64
C LEU A 499 -35.38 30.31 23.25
N PHE A 500 -34.58 29.64 22.41
CA PHE A 500 -33.46 28.82 22.85
C PHE A 500 -32.13 29.46 22.47
N ILE A 501 -31.17 29.45 23.39
CA ILE A 501 -29.78 29.78 23.06
C ILE A 501 -29.17 28.52 22.44
N VAL A 502 -28.79 28.62 21.17
CA VAL A 502 -28.23 27.52 20.40
C VAL A 502 -26.81 27.84 19.95
N ARG A 503 -25.97 26.82 19.91
CA ARG A 503 -24.63 26.90 19.33
C ARG A 503 -24.58 26.02 18.08
N PHE A 504 -24.19 26.62 16.97
CA PHE A 504 -24.03 25.90 15.71
C PHE A 504 -22.77 25.04 15.77
N LEU A 505 -22.94 23.73 15.72
CA LEU A 505 -21.82 22.79 15.78
C LEU A 505 -21.32 22.39 14.38
N GLY A 506 -22.19 22.44 13.37
CA GLY A 506 -21.90 21.99 12.01
C GLY A 506 -21.77 20.47 11.96
N SER A 507 -22.63 19.81 11.20
CA SER A 507 -22.58 18.36 10.98
C SER A 507 -22.93 18.06 9.52
N MET A 508 -22.34 17.01 8.98
CA MET A 508 -22.59 16.55 7.62
C MET A 508 -22.63 15.04 7.58
N GLU A 509 -23.61 14.48 6.87
CA GLU A 509 -23.67 13.03 6.63
C GLU A 509 -22.63 12.66 5.57
N VAL A 510 -21.69 11.77 5.93
CA VAL A 510 -20.67 11.29 5.01
C VAL A 510 -21.07 9.92 4.49
N LYS A 511 -21.08 9.75 3.16
CA LYS A 511 -21.51 8.50 2.50
C LYS A 511 -20.51 7.34 2.60
N ALA A 512 -19.29 7.56 3.10
CA ALA A 512 -18.25 6.54 3.25
C ALA A 512 -17.29 6.85 4.42
N THR A 513 -16.82 5.83 5.13
CA THR A 513 -16.04 5.97 6.39
C THR A 513 -14.53 5.70 6.24
N GLU A 514 -14.02 5.39 5.04
CA GLU A 514 -12.67 4.83 4.86
C GLU A 514 -11.69 5.71 4.06
N SER A 515 -11.64 7.02 4.34
CA SER A 515 -10.54 7.86 3.84
C SER A 515 -10.24 9.05 4.76
N ALA A 516 -8.96 9.45 4.86
CA ALA A 516 -8.59 10.71 5.50
C ALA A 516 -9.16 11.92 4.74
N ASP A 517 -9.43 11.77 3.44
CA ASP A 517 -10.07 12.76 2.58
C ASP A 517 -11.50 13.08 3.01
N VAL A 518 -12.21 12.14 3.64
CA VAL A 518 -13.52 12.40 4.25
C VAL A 518 -13.42 13.49 5.30
N ILE A 519 -12.35 13.53 6.11
CA ILE A 519 -12.17 14.56 7.13
C ILE A 519 -11.97 15.92 6.48
N TYR A 520 -11.13 16.00 5.45
CA TYR A 520 -10.87 17.24 4.72
C TYR A 520 -12.09 17.74 3.94
N GLU A 521 -12.82 16.83 3.29
CA GLU A 521 -14.07 17.15 2.58
C GLU A 521 -15.17 17.58 3.55
N THR A 522 -15.27 16.91 4.69
CA THR A 522 -16.22 17.27 5.76
C THR A 522 -15.87 18.61 6.39
N MET A 523 -14.59 18.86 6.68
CA MET A 523 -14.12 20.16 7.14
C MET A 523 -14.39 21.25 6.10
N ARG A 524 -14.13 20.98 4.81
CA ARG A 524 -14.35 21.92 3.70
C ARG A 524 -15.83 22.31 3.59
N GLN A 525 -16.73 21.34 3.62
CA GLN A 525 -18.17 21.59 3.51
C GLN A 525 -18.75 22.25 4.78
N ILE A 526 -18.27 21.89 5.98
CA ILE A 526 -18.64 22.58 7.22
C ILE A 526 -18.18 24.04 7.20
N LEU A 527 -16.97 24.33 6.72
CA LEU A 527 -16.46 25.70 6.59
C LEU A 527 -17.23 26.48 5.52
N ALA A 528 -17.58 25.84 4.39
CA ALA A 528 -18.42 26.44 3.36
C ALA A 528 -19.83 26.79 3.88
N ALA A 529 -20.48 25.86 4.60
CA ALA A 529 -21.78 26.11 5.22
C ALA A 529 -21.72 27.23 6.27
N ARG A 530 -20.66 27.28 7.09
CA ARG A 530 -20.44 28.38 8.04
C ARG A 530 -20.26 29.72 7.33
N ALA A 531 -19.56 29.74 6.19
CA ALA A 531 -19.41 30.94 5.38
C ALA A 531 -20.75 31.39 4.77
N ILE A 532 -21.55 30.46 4.21
CA ILE A 532 -22.88 30.73 3.64
C ILE A 532 -23.82 31.37 4.67
N HIS A 533 -23.72 30.96 5.93
CA HIS A 533 -24.54 31.49 7.02
C HIS A 533 -23.86 32.59 7.87
N ASN A 534 -22.74 33.15 7.43
CA ASN A 534 -21.98 34.21 8.13
C ASN A 534 -21.54 33.87 9.57
N ILE A 535 -21.21 32.60 9.85
CA ILE A 535 -20.82 32.09 11.18
C ILE A 535 -19.30 31.98 11.29
N PHE A 536 -18.64 33.11 11.61
CA PHE A 536 -17.17 33.22 11.62
C PHE A 536 -16.51 32.97 13.00
N ARG A 537 -17.30 32.77 14.06
CA ARG A 537 -16.91 32.26 15.40
C ARG A 537 -18.04 31.39 15.97
N MET A 538 -17.81 30.63 17.05
CA MET A 538 -18.94 30.10 17.83
C MET A 538 -19.67 31.29 18.46
N THR A 539 -20.73 31.74 17.80
CA THR A 539 -21.65 32.74 18.34
C THR A 539 -22.89 32.03 18.86
N GLU A 540 -23.31 32.41 20.07
CA GLU A 540 -24.60 32.01 20.63
C GLU A 540 -25.70 32.70 19.81
N SER A 541 -26.59 31.90 19.23
CA SER A 541 -27.71 32.37 18.42
C SER A 541 -29.03 32.04 19.11
N HIS A 542 -30.07 32.84 18.89
CA HIS A 542 -31.38 32.60 19.48
C HIS A 542 -32.31 31.93 18.46
N LEU A 543 -32.81 30.74 18.77
CA LEU A 543 -33.74 29.98 17.93
C LEU A 543 -35.17 30.10 18.48
N LEU A 544 -36.09 30.60 17.65
CA LEU A 544 -37.52 30.65 17.96
C LEU A 544 -38.22 29.51 17.21
N VAL A 545 -38.85 28.60 17.93
CA VAL A 545 -39.58 27.47 17.33
C VAL A 545 -41.06 27.81 17.26
N THR A 546 -41.62 27.89 16.05
CA THR A 546 -43.06 28.02 15.80
C THR A 546 -43.60 26.78 15.09
N CYS A 547 -44.90 26.52 15.23
CA CYS A 547 -45.49 25.19 15.05
C CYS A 547 -45.55 24.61 13.62
N GLU A 548 -44.92 25.21 12.61
CA GLU A 548 -44.98 24.69 11.23
C GLU A 548 -43.84 23.74 10.85
N CYS A 549 -42.81 23.52 11.70
CA CYS A 549 -41.59 22.81 11.27
C CYS A 549 -41.03 21.82 12.31
N LEU A 550 -41.63 20.64 12.51
CA LEU A 550 -40.98 19.56 13.29
C LEU A 550 -41.33 18.17 12.75
N ASN A 551 -40.33 17.47 12.17
CA ASN A 551 -40.43 16.06 11.80
C ASN A 551 -39.08 15.35 12.07
N ILE A 552 -38.83 14.94 13.32
CA ILE A 552 -37.58 14.29 13.77
C ILE A 552 -37.87 12.82 14.08
N HIS A 553 -37.66 11.93 13.10
CA HIS A 553 -37.75 10.47 13.31
C HIS A 553 -36.58 9.66 12.70
N LYS A 554 -35.70 10.28 11.89
CA LYS A 554 -34.54 9.58 11.27
C LYS A 554 -33.24 9.64 12.07
N HIS A 555 -33.03 10.66 12.91
CA HIS A 555 -31.74 10.91 13.57
C HIS A 555 -31.39 9.92 14.70
N PHE A 556 -32.36 9.27 15.33
CA PHE A 556 -32.10 8.37 16.47
C PHE A 556 -31.46 7.03 16.07
N ARG A 557 -31.62 6.61 14.80
CA ARG A 557 -31.04 5.35 14.30
C ARG A 557 -29.56 5.48 13.92
N LEU A 558 -29.15 6.64 13.38
CA LEU A 558 -27.78 6.88 12.94
C LEU A 558 -26.81 7.01 14.13
N ALA A 559 -27.23 7.69 15.20
CA ALA A 559 -26.42 7.81 16.42
C ALA A 559 -26.13 6.45 17.09
N LYS A 560 -27.10 5.53 17.04
CA LYS A 560 -26.94 4.17 17.59
C LYS A 560 -25.97 3.32 16.75
N GLN A 561 -25.90 3.57 15.45
CA GLN A 561 -25.03 2.84 14.52
C GLN A 561 -23.58 3.33 14.59
N ILE A 562 -23.37 4.64 14.76
CA ILE A 562 -22.04 5.25 14.97
C ILE A 562 -21.42 4.78 16.30
N ALA A 563 -22.22 4.68 17.37
CA ALA A 563 -21.75 4.17 18.65
C ALA A 563 -21.26 2.71 18.56
N LEU A 564 -21.94 1.88 17.74
CA LEU A 564 -21.62 0.47 17.55
C LEU A 564 -20.34 0.26 16.72
N HIS A 565 -20.10 1.12 15.72
CA HIS A 565 -18.86 1.10 14.94
C HIS A 565 -17.65 1.54 15.77
N SER A 566 -17.80 2.57 16.60
CA SER A 566 -16.72 3.03 17.50
C SER A 566 -16.30 1.96 18.52
N GLU A 567 -17.24 1.12 18.97
CA GLU A 567 -16.95 0.00 19.88
C GLU A 567 -16.25 -1.16 19.18
N MET A 568 -16.60 -1.44 17.92
CA MET A 568 -15.91 -2.43 17.10
C MET A 568 -14.45 -2.03 16.81
N ASP A 569 -14.19 -0.76 16.49
CA ASP A 569 -12.84 -0.26 16.23
C ASP A 569 -11.95 -0.33 17.48
N ARG A 570 -12.50 -0.01 18.65
CA ARG A 570 -11.78 -0.16 19.93
C ARG A 570 -11.41 -1.62 20.20
N ASN A 571 -12.32 -2.55 19.94
CA ASN A 571 -12.07 -3.99 20.10
C ASN A 571 -11.03 -4.52 19.10
N ALA A 572 -11.04 -4.05 17.85
CA ALA A 572 -10.03 -4.39 16.85
C ALA A 572 -8.63 -3.88 17.25
N THR A 573 -8.56 -2.64 17.73
CA THR A 573 -7.30 -2.03 18.19
C THR A 573 -6.74 -2.77 19.41
N GLN A 574 -7.60 -3.23 20.32
CA GLN A 574 -7.20 -4.01 21.49
C GLN A 574 -6.69 -5.40 21.11
N LYS A 575 -7.36 -6.07 20.16
CA LYS A 575 -6.95 -7.38 19.65
C LYS A 575 -5.59 -7.31 18.93
N GLN A 576 -5.31 -6.22 18.21
CA GLN A 576 -4.00 -5.99 17.58
C GLN A 576 -2.89 -5.85 18.63
N ARG A 577 -3.13 -5.08 19.71
CA ARG A 577 -2.17 -4.93 20.81
C ARG A 577 -1.89 -6.25 21.55
N GLU A 578 -2.88 -7.12 21.69
CA GLU A 578 -2.68 -8.46 22.27
C GLU A 578 -1.86 -9.36 21.35
N LEU A 579 -2.08 -9.28 20.04
CA LEU A 579 -1.30 -10.03 19.05
C LEU A 579 0.17 -9.60 19.06
N ASP A 580 0.44 -8.30 19.18
CA ASP A 580 1.80 -7.77 19.22
C ASP A 580 2.52 -8.16 20.52
N LYS A 581 1.81 -8.14 21.67
CA LYS A 581 2.34 -8.68 22.94
C LYS A 581 2.62 -10.19 22.88
N ALA A 582 1.81 -10.96 22.15
CA ALA A 582 2.03 -12.39 21.97
C ALA A 582 3.28 -12.66 21.12
N LYS A 583 3.50 -11.87 20.07
CA LYS A 583 4.71 -11.95 19.22
C LYS A 583 5.97 -11.60 20.01
N GLU A 584 5.92 -10.57 20.86
CA GLU A 584 7.05 -10.18 21.71
C GLU A 584 7.41 -11.29 22.71
N LYS A 585 6.41 -11.90 23.36
CA LYS A 585 6.63 -13.07 24.24
C LYS A 585 7.23 -14.26 23.48
N GLN A 586 6.78 -14.52 22.25
CA GLN A 586 7.30 -15.61 21.44
C GLN A 586 8.77 -15.37 21.02
N GLN A 587 9.16 -14.12 20.79
CA GLN A 587 10.55 -13.74 20.55
C GLN A 587 11.42 -13.89 21.80
N GLU A 588 10.93 -13.50 22.98
CA GLU A 588 11.64 -13.71 24.24
C GLU A 588 11.85 -15.20 24.55
N GLU A 589 10.86 -16.04 24.26
CA GLU A 589 10.94 -17.48 24.48
C GLU A 589 11.92 -18.16 23.52
N LEU A 590 11.93 -17.72 22.25
CA LEU A 590 12.93 -18.15 21.27
C LEU A 590 14.35 -17.73 21.68
N HIS A 591 14.51 -16.53 22.25
CA HIS A 591 15.79 -16.07 22.78
C HIS A 591 16.26 -16.93 23.97
N LYS A 592 15.35 -17.28 24.89
CA LYS A 592 15.65 -18.19 26.00
C LYS A 592 16.03 -19.59 25.53
N GLN A 593 15.34 -20.15 24.52
CA GLN A 593 15.72 -21.45 23.94
C GLN A 593 17.13 -21.43 23.33
N LYS A 594 17.48 -20.37 22.61
CA LYS A 594 18.84 -20.19 22.06
C LYS A 594 19.91 -20.10 23.17
N GLN A 595 19.59 -19.46 24.30
CA GLN A 595 20.48 -19.43 25.47
C GLN A 595 20.64 -20.82 26.11
N ILE A 596 19.55 -21.57 26.25
CA ILE A 596 19.57 -22.94 26.81
C ILE A 596 20.36 -23.89 25.90
N GLU A 597 20.21 -23.77 24.58
CA GLU A 597 20.98 -24.55 23.61
C GLU A 597 22.48 -24.23 23.70
N LYS A 598 22.83 -22.95 23.86
CA LYS A 598 24.22 -22.51 24.04
C LYS A 598 24.84 -23.07 25.33
N VAL A 599 24.08 -23.09 26.42
CA VAL A 599 24.51 -23.68 27.71
C VAL A 599 24.64 -25.21 27.60
N SER A 600 23.69 -25.87 26.93
CA SER A 600 23.72 -27.32 26.70
C SER A 600 24.94 -27.75 25.87
N ARG A 601 25.31 -26.96 24.85
CA ARG A 601 26.54 -27.19 24.05
C ARG A 601 27.81 -27.02 24.89
N LEU A 602 27.83 -26.05 25.81
CA LEU A 602 28.94 -25.83 26.75
C LEU A 602 29.08 -26.98 27.77
N ILE A 603 27.96 -27.50 28.27
CA ILE A 603 27.95 -28.65 29.18
C ILE A 603 28.43 -29.92 28.44
N ALA A 604 27.95 -30.16 27.21
CA ALA A 604 28.39 -31.30 26.40
C ALA A 604 29.89 -31.23 26.00
N ALA A 605 30.46 -30.03 25.89
CA ALA A 605 31.89 -29.84 25.69
C ALA A 605 32.71 -30.13 26.96
N SER A 606 32.11 -30.07 28.15
CA SER A 606 32.78 -30.30 29.43
C SER A 606 32.77 -31.76 29.89
N THR A 607 32.01 -32.66 29.25
CA THR A 607 31.86 -34.08 29.67
C THR A 607 32.66 -35.09 28.84
N ARG A 608 33.67 -34.68 28.07
CA ARG A 608 34.56 -35.62 27.37
C ARG A 608 35.67 -36.12 28.32
N PRO A 609 35.87 -37.44 28.49
CA PRO A 609 37.01 -37.97 29.24
C PRO A 609 38.30 -37.79 28.43
N ALA A 610 39.36 -37.38 29.11
CA ALA A 610 40.71 -37.34 28.57
C ALA A 610 41.23 -38.75 28.29
N ALA A 611 41.72 -38.98 27.07
CA ALA A 611 42.66 -40.04 26.76
C ALA A 611 43.83 -39.39 25.99
N ASP A 612 45.03 -39.61 26.54
CA ASP A 612 46.33 -39.09 26.11
C ASP A 612 46.71 -39.41 24.67
N GLY A 613 47.57 -38.56 24.07
CA GLY A 613 48.46 -39.01 22.99
C GLY A 613 48.89 -37.97 21.94
N GLN A 614 49.74 -37.03 22.33
CA GLN A 614 50.91 -36.52 21.57
C GLN A 614 50.80 -35.89 20.14
N ILE A 615 51.32 -34.65 20.12
CA ILE A 615 52.27 -34.03 19.16
C ILE A 615 51.73 -33.30 17.91
N LEU A 616 51.77 -31.95 18.03
CA LEU A 616 52.25 -30.91 17.10
C LEU A 616 52.16 -31.16 15.58
N VAL A 617 51.60 -30.20 14.84
CA VAL A 617 52.33 -29.10 14.15
C VAL A 617 51.33 -28.17 13.43
N LEU A 618 51.69 -26.89 13.48
CA LEU A 618 51.15 -25.68 12.86
C LEU A 618 50.75 -25.81 11.38
N SER A 619 49.74 -25.04 10.93
CA SER A 619 49.88 -24.08 9.81
C SER A 619 48.62 -23.24 9.55
N ASN A 620 48.88 -21.97 9.26
CA ASN A 620 47.99 -20.87 8.87
C ASN A 620 47.10 -21.11 7.65
N SER A 621 45.95 -20.41 7.62
CA SER A 621 45.42 -19.58 6.50
C SER A 621 44.13 -18.89 7.00
N GLN A 622 44.18 -17.60 7.38
CA GLN A 622 43.87 -16.39 6.60
C GLN A 622 42.40 -16.19 6.17
N SER A 623 41.98 -14.91 6.15
CA SER A 623 40.70 -14.28 5.78
C SER A 623 39.65 -14.16 6.91
N GLU A 624 38.96 -13.04 7.15
CA GLU A 624 38.96 -11.67 6.61
C GLU A 624 38.04 -10.82 7.51
N ASP A 625 38.14 -9.49 7.38
CA ASP A 625 37.15 -8.47 7.71
C ASP A 625 36.84 -8.07 9.17
N SER A 626 37.27 -6.85 9.50
CA SER A 626 36.60 -5.96 10.45
C SER A 626 36.76 -4.52 9.94
N ASP A 627 35.63 -3.91 9.61
CA ASP A 627 35.49 -2.56 9.06
C ASP A 627 35.39 -1.49 10.17
N ALA A 628 35.86 -0.30 9.78
CA ALA A 628 35.56 1.06 10.23
C ALA A 628 35.86 1.56 11.67
N GLY A 629 36.64 2.65 11.73
CA GLY A 629 36.24 3.83 12.51
C GLY A 629 37.32 4.56 13.32
N GLU A 630 38.03 5.49 12.66
CA GLU A 630 38.55 6.78 13.16
C GLU A 630 39.17 6.92 14.57
N GLU A 631 40.48 7.19 14.63
CA GLU A 631 41.00 8.45 15.20
C GLU A 631 42.47 8.67 14.78
N GLY A 632 42.70 9.76 14.04
CA GLY A 632 43.96 10.09 13.39
C GLY A 632 45.03 10.63 14.33
N GLN A 633 46.27 10.21 14.05
CA GLN A 633 47.50 10.52 14.76
C GLN A 633 47.87 12.00 14.76
N LYS A 634 48.39 12.44 15.92
CA LYS A 634 49.35 13.54 16.04
C LYS A 634 50.62 13.24 15.23
N LYS A 635 51.01 14.18 14.36
CA LYS A 635 52.40 14.41 13.94
C LYS A 635 52.85 15.74 14.54
N GLY A 636 54.07 15.75 15.09
CA GLY A 636 54.75 16.94 15.57
C GLY A 636 55.44 17.73 14.47
N GLU A 637 56.17 18.75 14.94
CA GLU A 637 57.02 19.73 14.24
C GLU A 637 56.25 20.98 13.75
N SER A 638 56.29 22.14 14.44
CA SER A 638 57.42 23.05 14.71
C SER A 638 58.00 23.71 13.45
N GLU A 639 57.45 24.87 13.07
CA GLU A 639 58.21 26.01 12.55
C GLU A 639 57.33 27.28 12.57
N ALA A 640 57.93 28.38 13.07
CA ALA A 640 57.46 29.78 13.18
C ALA A 640 56.43 30.14 14.28
#